data_AF-A0A9Q0RJ64-F1
#
_entry.id   AF-A0A9Q0RJ64-F1
#
_cell.length_a   1.000
_cell.length_b   1.000
_cell.length_c   1.000
_cell.angle_alpha   90.00
_cell.angle_beta   90.00
_cell.angle_gamma   90.00
#
_symmetry.space_group_name_H-M   'P 1'
#
loop_
_entity.id
_entity.type
_entity.pdbx_description
1 polymer ?
#
loop_
_entity_poly.entity_id
_entity_poly.type
_entity_poly.pdbx_seq_one_letter_code
_entity_poly.pdbx_strand_id
1 'polypeptide(L)'
;MATSWNIQPIPLKLRTPVPSDIEIASEHKCKPIRQIADEIGLTEDEYEPYGHFKAKICRPIPKDSSNFGKYVIVCGITPTPLGEGKSTTVIGLAQAFGAHLKKRSLVCIRQPSQGPTFGIKGGAAGGGYSQVIPMDEFNLHFTGDIHAISAANNLVATAIDSRIFHESTQSDTALFNRLVPSSPSKPRKFSRIQLNRLKKLGIPIDIEPASLTDSQKSEFARLDIDPKTIIWNRVVDMNDRYLRKITIGQAPSEKGLVRQTQFDISVASELMAILALADDLADAKKRIGNIVIGFSKHNPPRPVTCDDLGVSGAVTALLKDAIKPNLIQTLEGTPVLVHCGPFANIAHGNSSAIADKIALDIVGPTGIVLTEAGFGADIGLEKALNIKCRTSGLKPDCAVIVATVRALKCHGGGPPVTPGAVLAKEYKEENLELLEKGLVNLKAHVENITQVFGMPVVVCVNKFSTDTEAELELVRSKAKTFGAFDAVISRGWEQGGAGAVDLAKAVDRACHEAAPKQNKFTYENEESIKTKIEKVAKNVYHAASVEYTELANERIRLYEQMGYGNLPVCIAKTQLSISHDSSLKGIENDDDGESFICSSADQFTVSSSNFRSKPINTIVLQNDKFCKPSYGLLKEPDRHSTLSLVLGKFNFEPTINEPYVFNLFNLYNIQYLTFLKSIFVKHVITNNGISETLLFNWKESLNFMESLKVIHIENGHLPLLDQTFKHVHLPLLHTLIIKSVQMNNIDSEALSGKESHLKKLIITGNKLRNWIWLTSIQIFPHLHHLDLTSNQLAYIPVDLRSHVPNLRRLYVAHNRFKYFSINMFRNWFAIDEFMLASVDVGKSNRLQKLSYIKINSDFSCLLEYDYLVFPDKDMYALQLDIIKKAEDSSNQFPEFFLESLGNSIKYDCPLHQPTSVISWFDIRLCGSRLTYLPDNLYLNSDGRLMYGKDEQGHLDNKHEMIIQTITGTFEKRLVVSENTEDLNKYRLLRKKF
;
A
#
# COMPACT_ATOMS: atom_id res chain seq x y z
N MET A 1 -23.68 20.02 38.73
CA MET A 1 -22.65 20.89 38.14
C MET A 1 -21.51 20.00 37.70
N ALA A 2 -21.41 19.68 36.40
CA ALA A 2 -20.33 18.81 35.90
C ALA A 2 -19.03 19.63 35.82
N THR A 3 -18.04 19.29 36.63
CA THR A 3 -16.70 19.88 36.70
C THR A 3 -16.10 20.06 35.30
N SER A 4 -15.67 21.27 34.96
CA SER A 4 -14.90 21.52 33.74
C SER A 4 -13.72 20.55 33.66
N TRP A 5 -13.46 19.93 32.51
CA TRP A 5 -12.23 19.15 32.34
C TRP A 5 -11.04 20.06 32.62
N ASN A 6 -10.13 19.60 33.47
CA ASN A 6 -8.93 20.35 33.81
C ASN A 6 -7.76 19.88 32.93
N ILE A 7 -7.95 19.88 31.61
CA ILE A 7 -6.88 19.53 30.67
C ILE A 7 -5.72 20.50 30.87
N GLN A 8 -4.52 19.97 31.10
CA GLN A 8 -3.28 20.74 31.17
C GLN A 8 -2.55 20.71 29.83
N PRO A 9 -2.69 21.69 28.92
CA PRO A 9 -2.11 21.56 27.58
C PRO A 9 -0.59 21.42 27.64
N ILE A 10 -0.03 20.60 26.76
CA ILE A 10 1.41 20.50 26.58
C ILE A 10 1.83 21.64 25.63
N PRO A 11 2.75 22.54 26.02
CA PRO A 11 3.14 23.65 25.16
C PRO A 11 3.97 23.16 23.95
N LEU A 12 3.62 23.64 22.76
CA LEU A 12 4.37 23.38 21.53
C LEU A 12 5.59 24.30 21.40
N LYS A 13 6.70 23.75 20.94
CA LYS A 13 7.89 24.52 20.52
C LYS A 13 7.90 24.64 19.00
N LEU A 14 7.29 25.71 18.50
CA LEU A 14 7.22 25.95 17.06
C LEU A 14 8.60 26.35 16.50
N ARG A 15 8.92 25.81 15.32
CA ARG A 15 10.15 26.06 14.56
C ARG A 15 9.79 26.36 13.10
N THR A 16 10.57 27.24 12.48
CA THR A 16 10.45 27.61 11.07
C THR A 16 11.84 27.55 10.41
N PRO A 17 12.03 26.76 9.34
CA PRO A 17 11.05 25.88 8.68
C PRO A 17 10.55 24.77 9.61
N VAL A 18 9.31 24.30 9.37
CA VAL A 18 8.71 23.22 10.17
C VAL A 18 9.55 21.95 9.99
N PRO A 19 10.00 21.31 11.09
CA PRO A 19 10.79 20.08 11.03
C PRO A 19 10.02 18.89 10.47
N SER A 20 10.70 17.77 10.27
CA SER A 20 10.03 16.53 9.88
C SER A 20 9.06 16.04 10.95
N ASP A 21 8.00 15.33 10.55
CA ASP A 21 6.95 14.88 11.47
C ASP A 21 7.51 14.04 12.63
N ILE A 22 8.47 13.15 12.34
CA ILE A 22 9.11 12.28 13.33
C ILE A 22 10.02 13.06 14.29
N GLU A 23 10.69 14.10 13.81
CA GLU A 23 11.53 14.98 14.65
C GLU A 23 10.65 15.74 15.66
N ILE A 24 9.52 16.29 15.21
CA ILE A 24 8.54 16.94 16.09
C ILE A 24 8.03 15.94 17.15
N ALA A 25 7.64 14.74 16.73
CA ALA A 25 7.08 13.71 17.62
C ALA A 25 8.10 13.20 18.66
N SER A 26 9.36 12.98 18.25
CA SER A 26 10.44 12.47 19.12
C SER A 26 10.94 13.49 20.16
N GLU A 27 10.86 14.78 19.86
CA GLU A 27 11.19 15.84 20.82
C GLU A 27 10.07 16.08 21.86
N HIS A 28 8.83 15.67 21.57
CA HIS A 28 7.68 15.88 22.44
C HIS A 28 7.58 14.82 23.53
N LYS A 29 7.38 15.28 24.78
CA LYS A 29 7.15 14.41 25.92
C LYS A 29 5.67 14.13 26.09
N CYS A 30 5.29 12.85 25.96
CA CYS A 30 3.93 12.39 26.23
C CYS A 30 3.57 12.57 27.71
N LYS A 31 2.33 12.96 28.01
CA LYS A 31 1.78 12.80 29.36
C LYS A 31 1.58 11.32 29.67
N PRO A 32 1.76 10.88 30.93
CA PRO A 32 1.30 9.56 31.36
C PRO A 32 -0.18 9.37 31.03
N ILE A 33 -0.57 8.19 30.53
CA ILE A 33 -1.95 7.93 30.11
C ILE A 33 -2.95 8.05 31.25
N ARG A 34 -2.52 7.73 32.47
CA ARG A 34 -3.28 7.93 33.71
C ARG A 34 -3.68 9.39 33.90
N GLN A 35 -2.75 10.31 33.65
CA GLN A 35 -3.05 11.75 33.72
C GLN A 35 -4.12 12.14 32.69
N ILE A 36 -4.04 11.62 31.45
CA ILE A 36 -5.07 11.88 30.43
C ILE A 36 -6.43 11.33 30.88
N ALA A 37 -6.46 10.10 31.42
CA ALA A 37 -7.66 9.46 31.93
C ALA A 37 -8.31 10.28 33.06
N ASP A 38 -7.50 10.74 34.03
CA ASP A 38 -7.94 11.60 35.14
C ASP A 38 -8.49 12.95 34.62
N GLU A 39 -7.81 13.58 33.66
CA GLU A 39 -8.21 14.88 33.09
C GLU A 39 -9.58 14.84 32.39
N ILE A 40 -9.96 13.68 31.82
CA ILE A 40 -11.26 13.47 31.16
C ILE A 40 -12.30 12.80 32.07
N GLY A 41 -11.92 12.48 33.32
CA GLY A 41 -12.82 11.91 34.33
C GLY A 41 -13.09 10.42 34.18
N LEU A 42 -12.18 9.64 33.59
CA LEU A 42 -12.22 8.18 33.64
C LEU A 42 -11.77 7.68 35.02
N THR A 43 -12.44 6.68 35.54
CA THR A 43 -12.02 5.95 36.74
C THR A 43 -11.05 4.82 36.40
N GLU A 44 -10.29 4.34 37.39
CA GLU A 44 -9.30 3.26 37.19
C GLU A 44 -9.90 1.95 36.64
N ASP A 45 -11.19 1.69 36.89
CA ASP A 45 -11.89 0.50 36.38
C ASP A 45 -12.39 0.68 34.93
N GLU A 46 -12.30 1.89 34.37
CA GLU A 46 -12.80 2.21 33.04
C GLU A 46 -11.71 2.23 31.96
N TYR A 47 -10.45 1.97 32.33
CA TYR A 47 -9.36 1.81 31.38
C TYR A 47 -8.28 0.82 31.85
N GLU A 48 -7.59 0.21 30.91
CA GLU A 48 -6.50 -0.74 31.14
C GLU A 48 -5.22 -0.19 30.50
N PRO A 49 -4.18 0.20 31.27
CA PRO A 49 -2.93 0.71 30.72
C PRO A 49 -2.19 -0.31 29.84
N TYR A 50 -1.66 0.14 28.71
CA TYR A 50 -0.78 -0.61 27.81
C TYR A 50 0.58 0.09 27.74
N GLY A 51 1.38 -0.07 28.79
CA GLY A 51 2.56 0.77 29.01
C GLY A 51 2.17 2.14 29.57
N HIS A 52 3.04 3.14 29.40
CA HIS A 52 2.87 4.43 30.09
C HIS A 52 2.00 5.45 29.35
N PHE A 53 1.85 5.32 28.02
CA PHE A 53 1.31 6.39 27.17
C PHE A 53 0.07 6.01 26.35
N LYS A 54 -0.45 4.79 26.54
CA LYS A 54 -1.67 4.30 25.88
C LYS A 54 -2.46 3.36 26.79
N ALA A 55 -3.76 3.26 26.58
CA ALA A 55 -4.65 2.40 27.36
C ALA A 55 -5.80 1.87 26.50
N LYS A 56 -6.41 0.74 26.89
CA LYS A 56 -7.72 0.32 26.37
C LYS A 56 -8.84 0.87 27.24
N ILE A 57 -9.94 1.30 26.65
CA ILE A 57 -11.12 1.79 27.37
C ILE A 57 -12.11 0.65 27.62
N CYS A 58 -12.42 0.41 28.88
CA CYS A 58 -13.37 -0.60 29.36
C CYS A 58 -14.73 0.00 29.73
N ARG A 59 -14.88 1.33 29.63
CA ARG A 59 -16.13 2.04 29.90
C ARG A 59 -17.31 1.41 29.13
N PRO A 60 -18.41 1.02 29.80
CA PRO A 60 -19.60 0.52 29.12
C PRO A 60 -20.18 1.55 28.15
N ILE A 61 -20.71 1.07 27.04
CA ILE A 61 -21.42 1.93 26.09
C ILE A 61 -22.76 2.34 26.71
N PRO A 62 -23.08 3.64 26.73
CA PRO A 62 -24.34 4.12 27.29
C PRO A 62 -25.53 3.62 26.47
N LYS A 63 -26.59 3.20 27.17
CA LYS A 63 -27.86 2.80 26.54
C LYS A 63 -28.70 3.99 26.08
N ASP A 64 -28.53 5.13 26.73
CA ASP A 64 -29.22 6.37 26.43
C ASP A 64 -28.27 7.36 25.75
N SER A 65 -28.66 7.87 24.58
CA SER A 65 -27.91 8.86 23.82
C SER A 65 -28.32 10.31 24.13
N SER A 66 -29.27 10.53 25.06
CA SER A 66 -29.77 11.87 25.43
C SER A 66 -28.66 12.79 25.96
N ASN A 67 -27.61 12.21 26.53
CA ASN A 67 -26.47 12.93 27.11
C ASN A 67 -25.29 13.11 26.14
N PHE A 68 -25.43 12.72 24.86
CA PHE A 68 -24.33 12.81 23.91
C PHE A 68 -23.97 14.26 23.56
N GLY A 69 -22.67 14.51 23.42
CA GLY A 69 -22.16 15.76 22.87
C GLY A 69 -22.39 15.93 21.38
N LYS A 70 -21.77 16.96 20.81
CA LYS A 70 -21.83 17.23 19.37
C LYS A 70 -20.93 16.27 18.60
N TYR A 71 -21.42 15.73 17.49
CA TYR A 71 -20.70 14.75 16.68
C TYR A 71 -20.31 15.31 15.31
N VAL A 72 -19.02 15.44 15.02
CA VAL A 72 -18.53 16.07 13.78
C VAL A 72 -17.70 15.09 12.96
N ILE A 73 -18.03 14.97 11.67
CA ILE A 73 -17.28 14.12 10.74
C ILE A 73 -16.41 14.98 9.82
N VAL A 74 -15.12 14.72 9.81
CA VAL A 74 -14.17 15.34 8.87
C VAL A 74 -13.93 14.41 7.68
N CYS A 75 -14.09 14.95 6.48
CA CYS A 75 -13.85 14.29 5.21
C CYS A 75 -12.97 15.18 4.32
N GLY A 76 -12.51 14.66 3.18
CA GLY A 76 -11.75 15.43 2.21
C GLY A 76 -12.55 15.67 0.94
N ILE A 77 -12.01 16.51 0.06
CA ILE A 77 -12.31 16.41 -1.37
C ILE A 77 -11.79 15.09 -1.94
N THR A 78 -12.00 14.84 -3.23
CA THR A 78 -11.47 13.66 -3.90
C THR A 78 -9.94 13.62 -3.78
N PRO A 79 -9.34 12.54 -3.24
CA PRO A 79 -7.91 12.48 -3.02
C PRO A 79 -7.05 12.72 -4.27
N THR A 80 -6.00 13.52 -4.10
CA THR A 80 -4.94 13.76 -5.09
C THR A 80 -3.57 13.34 -4.55
N PRO A 81 -2.57 13.09 -5.42
CA PRO A 81 -1.21 12.79 -4.96
C PRO A 81 -0.54 13.92 -4.15
N LEU A 82 -1.08 15.15 -4.20
CA LEU A 82 -0.57 16.32 -3.48
C LEU A 82 -1.02 16.37 -2.01
N GLY A 83 -2.05 15.59 -1.67
CA GLY A 83 -2.59 15.46 -0.32
C GLY A 83 -3.45 16.65 0.10
N GLU A 84 -4.47 16.33 0.90
CA GLU A 84 -5.41 17.33 1.44
C GLU A 84 -5.09 17.67 2.90
N GLY A 85 -4.43 16.77 3.64
CA GLY A 85 -4.13 16.95 5.07
C GLY A 85 -5.33 16.68 5.98
N LYS A 86 -6.24 15.75 5.62
CA LYS A 86 -7.47 15.46 6.39
C LYS A 86 -7.20 15.11 7.86
N SER A 87 -6.32 14.14 8.14
CA SER A 87 -6.01 13.74 9.51
C SER A 87 -5.28 14.85 10.27
N THR A 88 -4.46 15.66 9.59
CA THR A 88 -3.85 16.88 10.17
C THR A 88 -4.92 17.86 10.64
N THR A 89 -5.97 18.10 9.83
CA THR A 89 -7.09 18.97 10.19
C THR A 89 -7.87 18.41 11.38
N VAL A 90 -8.15 17.11 11.40
CA VAL A 90 -8.89 16.43 12.49
C VAL A 90 -8.16 16.62 13.82
N ILE A 91 -6.85 16.39 13.83
CA ILE A 91 -6.03 16.51 15.03
C ILE A 91 -5.84 17.98 15.44
N GLY A 92 -5.61 18.88 14.48
CA GLY A 92 -5.54 20.31 14.73
C GLY A 92 -6.84 20.88 15.29
N LEU A 93 -8.00 20.41 14.81
CA LEU A 93 -9.31 20.74 15.39
C LEU A 93 -9.43 20.25 16.83
N ALA A 94 -9.02 19.00 17.11
CA ALA A 94 -9.07 18.45 18.46
C ALA A 94 -8.24 19.31 19.42
N GLN A 95 -7.03 19.64 19.01
CA GLN A 95 -6.12 20.53 19.73
C GLN A 95 -6.70 21.93 19.93
N ALA A 96 -7.29 22.54 18.89
CA ALA A 96 -7.94 23.85 18.99
C ALA A 96 -9.07 23.84 20.02
N PHE A 97 -9.95 22.82 19.99
CA PHE A 97 -11.03 22.70 20.97
C PHE A 97 -10.51 22.45 22.38
N GLY A 98 -9.61 21.48 22.56
CA GLY A 98 -9.11 21.06 23.86
C GLY A 98 -8.14 22.06 24.49
N ALA A 99 -7.02 22.32 23.81
CA ALA A 99 -5.91 23.11 24.35
C ALA A 99 -6.17 24.63 24.32
N HIS A 100 -6.84 25.14 23.28
CA HIS A 100 -6.95 26.59 23.05
C HIS A 100 -8.32 27.17 23.45
N LEU A 101 -9.41 26.46 23.14
CA LEU A 101 -10.78 26.89 23.48
C LEU A 101 -11.29 26.30 24.81
N LYS A 102 -10.52 25.40 25.44
CA LYS A 102 -10.86 24.75 26.73
C LYS A 102 -12.23 24.08 26.72
N LYS A 103 -12.63 23.53 25.58
CA LYS A 103 -13.84 22.73 25.42
C LYS A 103 -13.53 21.24 25.60
N ARG A 104 -14.50 20.49 26.14
CA ARG A 104 -14.40 19.04 26.22
C ARG A 104 -14.41 18.47 24.81
N SER A 105 -13.28 17.92 24.39
CA SER A 105 -13.07 17.45 23.03
C SER A 105 -12.36 16.11 23.04
N LEU A 106 -12.92 15.17 22.29
CA LEU A 106 -12.32 13.89 21.97
C LEU A 106 -12.29 13.72 20.47
N VAL A 107 -11.31 12.97 19.98
CA VAL A 107 -11.24 12.61 18.57
C VAL A 107 -11.19 11.10 18.42
N CYS A 108 -11.96 10.55 17.48
CA CYS A 108 -11.97 9.14 17.14
C CYS A 108 -11.37 8.93 15.75
N ILE A 109 -10.24 8.21 15.66
CA ILE A 109 -9.55 7.92 14.41
C ILE A 109 -9.33 6.42 14.20
N ARG A 110 -8.95 6.07 12.97
CA ARG A 110 -8.64 4.70 12.59
C ARG A 110 -7.22 4.33 13.00
N GLN A 111 -7.02 3.07 13.37
CA GLN A 111 -5.69 2.49 13.47
C GLN A 111 -5.13 2.23 12.06
N PRO A 112 -3.90 2.66 11.76
CA PRO A 112 -3.24 2.33 10.50
C PRO A 112 -2.81 0.86 10.48
N SER A 113 -2.79 0.27 9.28
CA SER A 113 -2.12 -1.01 9.04
C SER A 113 -0.60 -0.82 9.11
N GLN A 114 0.12 -1.79 9.69
CA GLN A 114 1.58 -1.73 9.79
C GLN A 114 2.26 -2.05 8.45
N GLY A 115 1.61 -2.81 7.57
CA GLY A 115 2.20 -3.25 6.30
C GLY A 115 2.68 -2.09 5.42
N PRO A 116 1.86 -1.04 5.21
CA PRO A 116 2.26 0.18 4.51
C PRO A 116 3.43 0.95 5.12
N THR A 117 3.64 0.86 6.44
CA THR A 117 4.76 1.50 7.17
C THR A 117 6.11 1.05 6.63
N PHE A 118 6.23 -0.21 6.21
CA PHE A 118 7.45 -0.78 5.63
C PHE A 118 7.55 -0.64 4.11
N GLY A 119 6.61 0.10 3.49
CA GLY A 119 6.59 0.39 2.05
C GLY A 119 6.82 1.87 1.78
N ILE A 120 5.81 2.54 1.25
CA ILE A 120 5.86 3.96 0.85
C ILE A 120 5.23 4.87 1.91
N LYS A 121 4.37 4.34 2.80
CA LYS A 121 3.63 5.14 3.77
C LYS A 121 4.21 4.98 5.17
N GLY A 122 5.31 5.66 5.48
CA GLY A 122 5.59 6.05 6.86
C GLY A 122 4.92 7.40 7.13
N GLY A 123 4.09 7.54 8.15
CA GLY A 123 3.45 8.82 8.40
C GLY A 123 2.80 8.94 9.77
N ALA A 124 2.81 10.16 10.30
CA ALA A 124 2.09 10.54 11.51
C ALA A 124 0.59 10.24 11.37
N ALA A 125 -0.10 9.97 12.48
CA ALA A 125 -1.53 10.29 12.55
C ALA A 125 -1.67 11.81 12.66
N GLY A 126 -1.75 12.47 11.49
CA GLY A 126 -1.72 13.92 11.37
C GLY A 126 -0.51 14.40 10.55
N GLY A 127 0.04 15.56 10.91
CA GLY A 127 1.29 16.08 10.34
C GLY A 127 1.69 17.42 10.98
N GLY A 128 2.98 17.75 10.94
CA GLY A 128 3.51 19.00 11.50
C GLY A 128 3.27 19.09 13.00
N TYR A 129 2.72 20.20 13.49
CA TYR A 129 2.35 20.36 14.90
C TYR A 129 0.94 19.87 15.26
N SER A 130 0.25 19.21 14.31
CA SER A 130 -1.04 18.57 14.52
C SER A 130 -0.92 17.05 14.35
N GLN A 131 -0.41 16.37 15.38
CA GLN A 131 -0.14 14.92 15.35
C GLN A 131 -0.58 14.19 16.63
N VAL A 132 -0.78 12.87 16.49
CA VAL A 132 -0.92 11.91 17.59
C VAL A 132 0.44 11.35 17.99
N ILE A 133 0.67 11.18 19.29
CA ILE A 133 1.90 10.63 19.89
C ILE A 133 1.60 9.60 20.97
N PRO A 134 2.44 8.56 21.17
CA PRO A 134 3.69 8.25 20.45
C PRO A 134 3.47 7.64 19.04
N MET A 135 4.18 8.17 18.03
CA MET A 135 3.96 7.83 16.62
C MET A 135 4.49 6.43 16.24
N ASP A 136 5.65 6.06 16.78
CA ASP A 136 6.30 4.77 16.55
C ASP A 136 5.42 3.60 17.00
N GLU A 137 4.81 3.71 18.18
CA GLU A 137 3.88 2.70 18.68
C GLU A 137 2.58 2.68 17.87
N PHE A 138 2.07 3.85 17.45
CA PHE A 138 0.83 3.99 16.69
C PHE A 138 0.91 3.32 15.30
N ASN A 139 2.06 3.37 14.64
CA ASN A 139 2.25 2.85 13.27
C ASN A 139 2.65 1.38 13.18
N LEU A 140 2.91 0.73 14.32
CA LEU A 140 3.37 -0.65 14.39
C LEU A 140 2.30 -1.54 15.05
N HIS A 141 2.64 -2.20 16.15
CA HIS A 141 1.76 -3.17 16.81
C HIS A 141 0.66 -2.52 17.64
N PHE A 142 0.88 -1.28 18.08
CA PHE A 142 0.02 -0.53 18.98
C PHE A 142 -0.41 -1.35 20.20
N THR A 143 -1.69 -1.74 20.29
CA THR A 143 -2.23 -2.59 21.37
C THR A 143 -2.54 -4.03 20.94
N GLY A 144 -2.20 -4.41 19.70
CA GLY A 144 -2.36 -5.75 19.16
C GLY A 144 -3.68 -6.04 18.46
N ASP A 145 -4.55 -5.04 18.25
CA ASP A 145 -5.89 -5.24 17.68
C ASP A 145 -5.86 -5.89 16.29
N ILE A 146 -4.97 -5.43 15.40
CA ILE A 146 -4.83 -5.99 14.05
C ILE A 146 -4.28 -7.42 14.11
N HIS A 147 -3.39 -7.74 15.06
CA HIS A 147 -2.89 -9.10 15.26
C HIS A 147 -4.01 -10.05 15.70
N ALA A 148 -4.87 -9.60 16.61
CA ALA A 148 -6.06 -10.33 17.03
C ALA A 148 -7.00 -10.61 15.85
N ILE A 149 -7.22 -9.61 14.97
CA ILE A 149 -7.97 -9.78 13.72
C ILE A 149 -7.30 -10.81 12.80
N SER A 150 -5.98 -10.75 12.60
CA SER A 150 -5.27 -11.71 11.76
C SER A 150 -5.40 -13.14 12.28
N ALA A 151 -5.19 -13.34 13.58
CA ALA A 151 -5.32 -14.64 14.22
C ALA A 151 -6.76 -15.17 14.11
N ALA A 152 -7.75 -14.33 14.40
CA ALA A 152 -9.17 -14.68 14.32
C ALA A 152 -9.61 -15.03 12.90
N ASN A 153 -9.17 -14.27 11.89
CA ASN A 153 -9.48 -14.55 10.49
C ASN A 153 -8.85 -15.86 10.01
N ASN A 154 -7.59 -16.09 10.37
CA ASN A 154 -6.86 -17.30 9.98
C ASN A 154 -7.34 -18.55 10.73
N LEU A 155 -7.93 -18.38 11.92
CA LEU A 155 -8.67 -19.46 12.61
C LEU A 155 -9.88 -19.91 11.78
N VAL A 156 -10.67 -18.98 11.25
CA VAL A 156 -11.81 -19.31 10.36
C VAL A 156 -11.30 -20.04 9.12
N ALA A 157 -10.27 -19.52 8.44
CA ALA A 157 -9.69 -20.16 7.26
C ALA A 157 -9.21 -21.60 7.55
N THR A 158 -8.52 -21.80 8.68
CA THR A 158 -8.07 -23.12 9.14
C THR A 158 -9.24 -24.07 9.42
N ALA A 159 -10.32 -23.57 10.02
CA ALA A 159 -11.51 -24.35 10.31
C ALA A 159 -12.24 -24.82 9.04
N ILE A 160 -12.27 -23.99 7.99
CA ILE A 160 -12.81 -24.38 6.67
C ILE A 160 -12.06 -25.59 6.12
N ASP A 161 -10.74 -25.50 6.06
CA ASP A 161 -9.89 -26.55 5.49
C ASP A 161 -9.98 -27.84 6.32
N SER A 162 -9.93 -27.71 7.64
CA SER A 162 -10.08 -28.83 8.57
C SER A 162 -11.45 -29.51 8.42
N ARG A 163 -12.52 -28.72 8.20
CA ARG A 163 -13.87 -29.24 8.00
C ARG A 163 -13.95 -30.07 6.72
N ILE A 164 -13.43 -29.55 5.61
CA ILE A 164 -13.40 -30.26 4.31
C ILE A 164 -12.60 -31.57 4.42
N PHE A 165 -11.44 -31.53 5.08
CA PHE A 165 -10.61 -32.71 5.29
C PHE A 165 -11.33 -33.78 6.13
N HIS A 166 -11.94 -33.40 7.26
CA HIS A 166 -12.62 -34.37 8.10
C HIS A 166 -13.90 -34.93 7.47
N GLU A 167 -14.67 -34.12 6.75
CA GLU A 167 -15.85 -34.61 6.03
C GLU A 167 -15.50 -35.61 4.93
N SER A 168 -14.41 -35.39 4.20
CA SER A 168 -13.99 -36.31 3.12
C SER A 168 -13.37 -37.62 3.63
N THR A 169 -12.90 -37.67 4.88
CA THR A 169 -12.14 -38.81 5.41
C THR A 169 -12.87 -39.62 6.48
N GLN A 170 -14.07 -39.21 6.89
CA GLN A 170 -14.79 -39.81 8.01
C GLN A 170 -16.24 -40.14 7.65
N SER A 171 -16.78 -41.18 8.30
CA SER A 171 -18.21 -41.52 8.20
C SER A 171 -19.08 -40.54 8.97
N ASP A 172 -20.35 -40.44 8.57
CA ASP A 172 -21.34 -39.53 9.15
C ASP A 172 -21.52 -39.77 10.65
N THR A 173 -21.57 -41.05 11.05
CA THR A 173 -21.63 -41.46 12.45
C THR A 173 -20.43 -40.96 13.24
N ALA A 174 -19.22 -41.05 12.67
CA ALA A 174 -18.02 -40.57 13.34
C ALA A 174 -18.01 -39.04 13.48
N LEU A 175 -18.42 -38.31 12.44
CA LEU A 175 -18.56 -36.86 12.46
C LEU A 175 -19.60 -36.41 13.51
N PHE A 176 -20.78 -37.01 13.50
CA PHE A 176 -21.85 -36.73 14.46
C PHE A 176 -21.38 -37.01 15.89
N ASN A 177 -20.69 -38.12 16.13
CA ASN A 177 -20.16 -38.48 17.44
C ASN A 177 -19.10 -37.50 17.96
N ARG A 178 -18.31 -36.88 17.07
CA ARG A 178 -17.37 -35.83 17.46
C ARG A 178 -18.07 -34.50 17.78
N LEU A 179 -19.09 -34.15 17.00
CA LEU A 179 -19.84 -32.90 17.18
C LEU A 179 -20.72 -32.95 18.43
N VAL A 180 -21.37 -34.08 18.69
CA VAL A 180 -22.29 -34.27 19.82
C VAL A 180 -21.82 -35.46 20.65
N PRO A 181 -20.71 -35.32 21.40
CA PRO A 181 -20.11 -36.43 22.13
C PRO A 181 -21.03 -36.92 23.26
N SER A 182 -20.98 -38.22 23.52
CA SER A 182 -21.54 -38.84 24.71
C SER A 182 -20.43 -39.10 25.73
N SER A 183 -20.68 -38.80 27.01
CA SER A 183 -19.83 -39.24 28.12
C SER A 183 -20.64 -40.13 29.06
N PRO A 184 -20.03 -41.13 29.73
CA PRO A 184 -20.73 -41.94 30.73
C PRO A 184 -21.44 -41.12 31.84
N SER A 185 -20.96 -39.91 32.10
CA SER A 185 -21.52 -39.00 33.12
C SER A 185 -22.45 -37.91 32.57
N LYS A 186 -22.57 -37.76 31.24
CA LYS A 186 -23.38 -36.69 30.61
C LYS A 186 -24.07 -37.19 29.33
N PRO A 187 -25.41 -37.14 29.24
CA PRO A 187 -26.12 -37.48 28.02
C PRO A 187 -25.73 -36.53 26.89
N ARG A 188 -25.89 -36.97 25.64
CA ARG A 188 -25.65 -36.14 24.46
C ARG A 188 -26.54 -34.91 24.53
N LYS A 189 -25.96 -33.73 24.32
CA LYS A 189 -26.70 -32.48 24.32
C LYS A 189 -26.16 -31.56 23.23
N PHE A 190 -27.08 -30.94 22.48
CA PHE A 190 -26.71 -29.90 21.52
C PHE A 190 -26.24 -28.64 22.26
N SER A 191 -25.11 -28.09 21.83
CA SER A 191 -24.66 -26.76 22.23
C SER A 191 -25.52 -25.68 21.60
N ARG A 192 -25.45 -24.45 22.14
CA ARG A 192 -26.24 -23.31 21.64
C ARG A 192 -25.99 -22.99 20.16
N ILE A 193 -24.76 -23.16 19.67
CA ILE A 193 -24.44 -22.97 18.24
C ILE A 193 -25.06 -24.08 17.39
N GLN A 194 -25.07 -25.32 17.88
CA GLN A 194 -25.69 -26.46 17.19
C GLN A 194 -27.22 -26.33 17.09
N LEU A 195 -27.87 -25.69 18.06
CA LEU A 195 -29.30 -25.38 17.96
C LEU A 195 -29.60 -24.44 16.77
N ASN A 196 -28.71 -23.50 16.46
CA ASN A 196 -28.84 -22.65 15.27
C ASN A 196 -28.78 -23.48 13.98
N ARG A 197 -27.90 -24.49 13.93
CA ARG A 197 -27.82 -25.43 12.81
C ARG A 197 -29.10 -26.23 12.64
N LEU A 198 -29.67 -26.79 13.72
CA LEU A 198 -30.96 -27.51 13.66
C LEU A 198 -32.07 -26.62 13.09
N LYS A 199 -32.18 -25.39 13.60
CA LYS A 199 -33.15 -24.41 13.11
C LYS A 199 -32.99 -24.12 11.62
N LYS A 200 -31.75 -23.99 11.14
CA LYS A 200 -31.43 -23.77 9.72
C LYS A 200 -31.81 -24.96 8.83
N LEU A 201 -31.74 -26.17 9.37
CA LEU A 201 -32.14 -27.40 8.70
C LEU A 201 -33.65 -27.71 8.80
N GLY A 202 -34.42 -26.89 9.52
CA GLY A 202 -35.85 -27.17 9.77
C GLY A 202 -36.08 -28.34 10.73
N ILE A 203 -35.06 -28.72 11.51
CA ILE A 203 -35.17 -29.77 12.54
C ILE A 203 -35.62 -29.11 13.86
N PRO A 204 -36.59 -29.69 14.60
CA PRO A 204 -37.03 -29.16 15.89
C PRO A 204 -35.85 -28.98 16.86
N ILE A 205 -35.78 -27.83 17.52
CA ILE A 205 -34.63 -27.47 18.38
C ILE A 205 -34.66 -28.18 19.75
N ASP A 206 -35.80 -28.74 20.12
CA ASP A 206 -36.07 -29.50 21.34
C ASP A 206 -35.87 -31.00 21.15
N ILE A 207 -35.50 -31.45 19.94
CA ILE A 207 -35.24 -32.86 19.66
C ILE A 207 -34.01 -33.36 20.44
N GLU A 208 -34.14 -34.55 21.04
CA GLU A 208 -33.01 -35.22 21.67
C GLU A 208 -32.04 -35.77 20.61
N PRO A 209 -30.70 -35.66 20.79
CA PRO A 209 -29.74 -36.11 19.79
C PRO A 209 -29.87 -37.59 19.38
N ALA A 210 -30.34 -38.43 20.29
CA ALA A 210 -30.57 -39.86 20.04
C ALA A 210 -31.77 -40.10 19.10
N SER A 211 -32.71 -39.16 19.04
CA SER A 211 -33.95 -39.27 18.27
C SER A 211 -33.80 -38.84 16.81
N LEU A 212 -32.64 -38.30 16.41
CA LEU A 212 -32.38 -37.97 15.01
C LEU A 212 -32.27 -39.24 14.16
N THR A 213 -32.93 -39.24 13.00
CA THR A 213 -32.74 -40.28 11.97
C THR A 213 -31.32 -40.22 11.40
N ASP A 214 -30.85 -41.28 10.76
CA ASP A 214 -29.49 -41.29 10.19
C ASP A 214 -29.32 -40.22 9.08
N SER A 215 -30.38 -39.96 8.31
CA SER A 215 -30.42 -38.85 7.34
C SER A 215 -30.28 -37.50 8.03
N GLN A 216 -31.02 -37.24 9.12
CA GLN A 216 -30.90 -36.00 9.88
C GLN A 216 -29.52 -35.85 10.54
N LYS A 217 -28.92 -36.93 11.05
CA LYS A 217 -27.56 -36.92 11.59
C LYS A 217 -26.54 -36.58 10.50
N SER A 218 -26.70 -37.15 9.31
CA SER A 218 -25.85 -36.85 8.14
C SER A 218 -25.94 -35.36 7.77
N GLU A 219 -27.15 -34.84 7.59
CA GLU A 219 -27.41 -33.46 7.19
C GLU A 219 -26.96 -32.43 8.25
N PHE A 220 -27.07 -32.80 9.54
CA PHE A 220 -26.52 -32.01 10.63
C PHE A 220 -24.99 -32.02 10.65
N ALA A 221 -24.38 -33.20 10.49
CA ALA A 221 -22.94 -33.40 10.63
C ALA A 221 -22.13 -32.96 9.40
N ARG A 222 -22.73 -32.89 8.20
CA ARG A 222 -22.08 -32.44 6.97
C ARG A 222 -22.52 -31.04 6.59
N LEU A 223 -21.55 -30.15 6.34
CA LEU A 223 -21.79 -28.88 5.67
C LEU A 223 -21.68 -29.03 4.16
N ASP A 224 -20.90 -30.02 3.70
CA ASP A 224 -20.64 -30.31 2.29
C ASP A 224 -20.25 -29.07 1.49
N ILE A 225 -19.28 -28.32 2.02
CA ILE A 225 -18.77 -27.09 1.42
C ILE A 225 -18.26 -27.39 0.01
N ASP A 226 -18.71 -26.61 -0.98
CA ASP A 226 -18.11 -26.61 -2.31
C ASP A 226 -16.84 -25.73 -2.28
N PRO A 227 -15.63 -26.31 -2.46
CA PRO A 227 -14.39 -25.56 -2.43
C PRO A 227 -14.31 -24.42 -3.45
N LYS A 228 -15.05 -24.50 -4.56
CA LYS A 228 -15.08 -23.45 -5.60
C LYS A 228 -15.83 -22.20 -5.16
N THR A 229 -16.64 -22.32 -4.12
CA THR A 229 -17.51 -21.23 -3.63
C THR A 229 -16.99 -20.57 -2.37
N ILE A 230 -15.82 -21.00 -1.86
CA ILE A 230 -15.18 -20.40 -0.69
C ILE A 230 -14.77 -18.97 -1.04
N ILE A 231 -15.32 -18.01 -0.31
CA ILE A 231 -15.02 -16.58 -0.44
C ILE A 231 -14.12 -16.07 0.69
N TRP A 232 -13.90 -16.89 1.73
CA TRP A 232 -13.06 -16.54 2.87
C TRP A 232 -11.57 -16.77 2.58
N ASN A 233 -10.81 -15.67 2.56
CA ASN A 233 -9.36 -15.69 2.36
C ASN A 233 -8.60 -15.68 3.70
N ARG A 234 -7.30 -15.99 3.62
CA ARG A 234 -6.38 -15.76 4.74
C ARG A 234 -5.97 -14.30 4.79
N VAL A 235 -5.36 -13.86 5.88
CA VAL A 235 -4.84 -12.50 5.99
C VAL A 235 -3.48 -12.40 6.67
N VAL A 236 -2.73 -11.37 6.29
CA VAL A 236 -1.47 -10.96 6.92
C VAL A 236 -1.35 -9.44 6.86
N ASP A 237 -0.87 -8.79 7.93
CA ASP A 237 -0.69 -7.33 7.92
C ASP A 237 0.70 -6.94 7.39
N MET A 238 0.97 -7.38 6.15
CA MET A 238 2.20 -7.11 5.41
C MET A 238 1.84 -6.87 3.93
N ASN A 239 2.60 -6.00 3.28
CA ASN A 239 2.44 -5.76 1.84
C ASN A 239 3.13 -6.86 1.01
N ASP A 240 2.58 -8.07 1.03
CA ASP A 240 3.12 -9.22 0.30
C ASP A 240 2.29 -9.55 -0.94
N ARG A 241 2.86 -9.30 -2.12
CA ARG A 241 2.18 -9.56 -3.39
C ARG A 241 2.20 -11.03 -3.82
N TYR A 242 3.13 -11.84 -3.32
CA TYR A 242 3.27 -13.25 -3.71
C TYR A 242 2.16 -14.12 -3.13
N LEU A 243 1.49 -13.64 -2.06
CA LEU A 243 0.39 -14.35 -1.43
C LEU A 243 -0.99 -14.10 -2.07
N ARG A 244 -1.08 -13.28 -3.13
CA ARG A 244 -2.35 -12.96 -3.82
C ARG A 244 -2.97 -14.15 -4.55
N LYS A 245 -2.20 -15.21 -4.82
CA LYS A 245 -2.72 -16.48 -5.32
C LYS A 245 -1.77 -17.60 -4.96
N ILE A 246 -2.24 -18.54 -4.15
CA ILE A 246 -1.47 -19.66 -3.65
C ILE A 246 -2.27 -20.96 -3.76
N THR A 247 -1.57 -22.09 -3.70
CA THR A 247 -2.18 -23.41 -3.52
C THR A 247 -1.78 -23.95 -2.16
N ILE A 248 -2.75 -24.45 -1.38
CA ILE A 248 -2.53 -25.05 -0.06
C ILE A 248 -2.82 -26.56 -0.10
N GLY A 249 -2.46 -27.27 0.97
CA GLY A 249 -2.79 -28.70 1.13
C GLY A 249 -1.88 -29.64 0.34
N GLN A 250 -0.66 -29.20 -0.01
CA GLN A 250 0.24 -29.98 -0.87
C GLN A 250 1.02 -31.08 -0.15
N ALA A 251 1.03 -31.07 1.20
CA ALA A 251 1.71 -32.10 1.96
C ALA A 251 1.00 -33.46 1.78
N PRO A 252 1.74 -34.59 1.75
CA PRO A 252 1.14 -35.93 1.62
C PRO A 252 0.08 -36.25 2.70
N SER A 253 0.22 -35.67 3.90
CA SER A 253 -0.74 -35.81 5.00
C SER A 253 -2.14 -35.31 4.66
N GLU A 254 -2.26 -34.38 3.72
CA GLU A 254 -3.54 -33.78 3.30
C GLU A 254 -4.27 -34.62 2.26
N LYS A 255 -3.75 -35.82 1.92
CA LYS A 255 -4.41 -36.83 1.08
C LYS A 255 -4.86 -36.30 -0.29
N GLY A 256 -4.07 -35.39 -0.87
CA GLY A 256 -4.35 -34.79 -2.18
C GLY A 256 -5.48 -33.74 -2.19
N LEU A 257 -6.00 -33.35 -1.02
CA LEU A 257 -7.03 -32.31 -0.89
C LEU A 257 -6.39 -30.92 -0.98
N VAL A 258 -6.02 -30.54 -2.20
CA VAL A 258 -5.46 -29.21 -2.52
C VAL A 258 -6.56 -28.22 -2.92
N ARG A 259 -6.36 -26.94 -2.62
CA ARG A 259 -7.18 -25.86 -3.19
C ARG A 259 -6.39 -24.58 -3.42
N GLN A 260 -6.87 -23.76 -4.35
CA GLN A 260 -6.38 -22.40 -4.55
C GLN A 260 -7.05 -21.44 -3.54
N THR A 261 -6.28 -20.47 -3.07
CA THR A 261 -6.74 -19.38 -2.19
C THR A 261 -5.78 -18.20 -2.27
N GLN A 262 -5.96 -17.19 -1.43
CA GLN A 262 -5.10 -16.00 -1.35
C GLN A 262 -5.00 -15.46 0.08
N PHE A 263 -4.08 -14.52 0.27
CA PHE A 263 -4.05 -13.64 1.43
C PHE A 263 -4.45 -12.22 1.04
N ASP A 264 -5.31 -11.62 1.88
CA ASP A 264 -5.58 -10.20 1.87
C ASP A 264 -4.81 -9.51 3.02
N ILE A 265 -4.69 -8.18 2.96
CA ILE A 265 -4.13 -7.45 4.11
C ILE A 265 -5.11 -7.50 5.28
N SER A 266 -4.63 -7.60 6.53
CA SER A 266 -5.50 -7.86 7.70
C SER A 266 -6.65 -6.87 7.89
N VAL A 267 -6.41 -5.59 7.58
CA VAL A 267 -7.45 -4.54 7.65
C VAL A 267 -8.56 -4.67 6.59
N ALA A 268 -8.38 -5.54 5.59
CA ALA A 268 -9.41 -5.91 4.61
C ALA A 268 -10.34 -7.03 5.09
N SER A 269 -10.03 -7.68 6.23
CA SER A 269 -10.88 -8.74 6.80
C SER A 269 -12.28 -8.21 7.14
N GLU A 270 -13.31 -9.02 6.89
CA GLU A 270 -14.68 -8.74 7.32
C GLU A 270 -14.77 -8.58 8.85
N LEU A 271 -13.90 -9.24 9.62
CA LEU A 271 -13.84 -9.08 11.08
C LEU A 271 -13.50 -7.65 11.48
N MET A 272 -12.67 -6.94 10.69
CA MET A 272 -12.34 -5.53 10.96
C MET A 272 -13.57 -4.64 10.79
N ALA A 273 -14.38 -4.88 9.75
CA ALA A 273 -15.64 -4.17 9.53
C ALA A 273 -16.67 -4.50 10.62
N ILE A 274 -16.75 -5.76 11.07
CA ILE A 274 -17.63 -6.17 12.15
C ILE A 274 -17.29 -5.46 13.45
N LEU A 275 -16.01 -5.43 13.86
CA LEU A 275 -15.61 -4.72 15.08
C LEU A 275 -15.86 -3.21 14.97
N ALA A 276 -15.66 -2.62 13.79
CA ALA A 276 -15.91 -1.21 13.58
C ALA A 276 -17.40 -0.83 13.68
N LEU A 277 -18.31 -1.79 13.53
CA LEU A 277 -19.76 -1.56 13.50
C LEU A 277 -20.53 -2.16 14.68
N ALA A 278 -19.90 -3.03 15.46
CA ALA A 278 -20.56 -3.70 16.58
C ALA A 278 -20.99 -2.72 17.68
N ASP A 279 -22.10 -3.03 18.34
CA ASP A 279 -22.57 -2.28 19.52
C ASP A 279 -21.95 -2.79 20.82
N ASP A 280 -21.48 -4.04 20.87
CA ASP A 280 -20.76 -4.66 21.99
C ASP A 280 -20.20 -6.04 21.56
N LEU A 281 -19.57 -6.78 22.47
CA LEU A 281 -19.00 -8.10 22.18
C LEU A 281 -20.06 -9.16 21.85
N ALA A 282 -21.27 -9.03 22.38
CA ALA A 282 -22.37 -9.95 22.09
C ALA A 282 -22.93 -9.72 20.68
N ASP A 283 -23.06 -8.46 20.27
CA ASP A 283 -23.39 -8.07 18.90
C ASP A 283 -22.29 -8.50 17.92
N ALA A 284 -21.02 -8.25 18.24
CA ALA A 284 -19.89 -8.72 17.45
C ALA A 284 -19.94 -10.25 17.26
N LYS A 285 -20.20 -11.02 18.33
CA LYS A 285 -20.36 -12.47 18.26
C LYS A 285 -21.52 -12.89 17.35
N LYS A 286 -22.67 -12.22 17.44
CA LYS A 286 -23.83 -12.47 16.57
C LYS A 286 -23.47 -12.23 15.11
N ARG A 287 -22.76 -11.14 14.81
CA ARG A 287 -22.27 -10.81 13.46
C ARG A 287 -21.31 -11.85 12.93
N ILE A 288 -20.29 -12.18 13.73
CA ILE A 288 -19.29 -13.20 13.42
C ILE A 288 -19.96 -14.53 13.07
N GLY A 289 -20.93 -14.98 13.89
CA GLY A 289 -21.61 -16.27 13.67
C GLY A 289 -22.34 -16.37 12.34
N ASN A 290 -22.78 -15.25 11.78
CA ASN A 290 -23.52 -15.26 10.54
C ASN A 290 -22.67 -15.07 9.28
N ILE A 291 -21.38 -14.71 9.40
CA ILE A 291 -20.44 -14.55 8.27
C ILE A 291 -20.58 -15.76 7.34
N VAL A 292 -20.90 -15.55 6.06
CA VAL A 292 -20.89 -16.60 5.05
C VAL A 292 -19.46 -16.81 4.54
N ILE A 293 -18.97 -18.03 4.69
CA ILE A 293 -17.61 -18.44 4.27
C ILE A 293 -17.59 -19.08 2.88
N GLY A 294 -18.74 -19.56 2.41
CA GLY A 294 -18.94 -20.21 1.12
C GLY A 294 -20.32 -20.87 1.05
N PHE A 295 -20.52 -21.74 0.06
CA PHE A 295 -21.79 -22.43 -0.17
C PHE A 295 -21.61 -23.95 -0.18
N SER A 296 -22.66 -24.67 0.20
CA SER A 296 -22.71 -26.13 0.12
C SER A 296 -22.96 -26.63 -1.30
N LYS A 297 -22.65 -27.89 -1.60
CA LYS A 297 -23.00 -28.55 -2.89
C LYS A 297 -24.48 -28.92 -3.06
N HIS A 298 -25.34 -28.61 -2.08
CA HIS A 298 -26.78 -28.83 -2.21
C HIS A 298 -27.39 -28.06 -3.39
N ASN A 299 -28.53 -28.52 -3.89
CA ASN A 299 -29.33 -27.82 -4.90
C ASN A 299 -30.73 -27.52 -4.35
N PRO A 300 -31.08 -26.23 -4.09
CA PRO A 300 -30.25 -25.05 -4.28
C PRO A 300 -29.09 -24.96 -3.25
N PRO A 301 -27.98 -24.26 -3.58
CA PRO A 301 -26.86 -24.08 -2.66
C PRO A 301 -27.27 -23.36 -1.38
N ARG A 302 -26.86 -23.89 -0.23
CA ARG A 302 -27.10 -23.27 1.08
C ARG A 302 -25.86 -22.47 1.50
N PRO A 303 -26.01 -21.25 2.04
CA PRO A 303 -24.89 -20.52 2.61
C PRO A 303 -24.33 -21.31 3.80
N VAL A 304 -23.01 -21.36 3.95
CA VAL A 304 -22.33 -21.94 5.11
C VAL A 304 -21.76 -20.79 5.94
N THR A 305 -21.99 -20.78 7.25
CA THR A 305 -21.55 -19.68 8.13
C THR A 305 -20.49 -20.08 9.16
N CYS A 306 -19.89 -19.10 9.83
CA CYS A 306 -19.00 -19.33 10.97
C CYS A 306 -19.68 -20.09 12.14
N ASP A 307 -21.00 -19.90 12.35
CA ASP A 307 -21.77 -20.72 13.30
C ASP A 307 -21.89 -22.17 12.81
N ASP A 308 -22.12 -22.41 11.52
CA ASP A 308 -22.15 -23.78 10.97
C ASP A 308 -20.78 -24.49 11.16
N LEU A 309 -19.68 -23.73 11.05
CA LEU A 309 -18.31 -24.21 11.34
C LEU A 309 -18.04 -24.44 12.83
N GLY A 310 -18.87 -23.88 13.73
CA GLY A 310 -18.70 -24.00 15.17
C GLY A 310 -17.60 -23.11 15.77
N VAL A 311 -17.15 -22.06 15.05
CA VAL A 311 -15.98 -21.25 15.45
C VAL A 311 -16.30 -19.88 16.02
N SER A 312 -17.56 -19.43 15.95
CA SER A 312 -17.93 -18.06 16.35
C SER A 312 -17.52 -17.70 17.78
N GLY A 313 -17.63 -18.64 18.73
CA GLY A 313 -17.16 -18.45 20.11
C GLY A 313 -15.65 -18.26 20.24
N ALA A 314 -14.87 -19.06 19.51
CA ALA A 314 -13.40 -18.99 19.54
C ALA A 314 -12.87 -17.72 18.86
N VAL A 315 -13.47 -17.34 17.72
CA VAL A 315 -13.18 -16.08 17.03
C VAL A 315 -13.50 -14.89 17.95
N THR A 316 -14.66 -14.91 18.61
CA THR A 316 -15.02 -13.85 19.58
C THR A 316 -14.03 -13.78 20.75
N ALA A 317 -13.56 -14.92 21.25
CA ALA A 317 -12.59 -14.95 22.35
C ALA A 317 -11.25 -14.28 21.97
N LEU A 318 -10.77 -14.50 20.74
CA LEU A 318 -9.58 -13.83 20.22
C LEU A 318 -9.75 -12.31 20.09
N LEU A 319 -10.97 -11.84 19.87
CA LEU A 319 -11.29 -10.42 19.70
C LEU A 319 -11.76 -9.72 20.98
N LYS A 320 -11.78 -10.42 22.13
CA LYS A 320 -12.32 -9.91 23.40
C LYS A 320 -11.70 -8.58 23.83
N ASP A 321 -10.39 -8.42 23.66
CA ASP A 321 -9.68 -7.19 24.03
C ASP A 321 -9.59 -6.20 22.87
N ALA A 322 -9.56 -6.72 21.63
CA ALA A 322 -9.51 -5.93 20.41
C ALA A 322 -10.79 -5.13 20.12
N ILE A 323 -11.90 -5.40 20.83
CA ILE A 323 -13.14 -4.62 20.73
C ILE A 323 -13.11 -3.33 21.56
N LYS A 324 -12.14 -3.19 22.48
CA LYS A 324 -12.01 -2.03 23.36
C LYS A 324 -11.22 -0.92 22.64
N PRO A 325 -11.76 0.31 22.52
CA PRO A 325 -11.04 1.44 21.94
C PRO A 325 -9.75 1.76 22.68
N ASN A 326 -8.76 2.32 21.99
CA ASN A 326 -7.48 2.65 22.59
C ASN A 326 -7.36 4.18 22.81
N LEU A 327 -7.06 4.61 24.04
CA LEU A 327 -6.78 5.98 24.40
C LEU A 327 -5.29 6.30 24.19
N ILE A 328 -5.03 7.42 23.54
CA ILE A 328 -3.71 8.05 23.30
C ILE A 328 -3.90 9.58 23.31
N GLN A 329 -2.90 10.37 22.90
CA GLN A 329 -2.94 11.84 22.98
C GLN A 329 -2.36 12.53 21.74
N THR A 330 -2.73 13.79 21.54
CA THR A 330 -2.09 14.70 20.58
C THR A 330 -0.81 15.33 21.15
N LEU A 331 -0.06 16.06 20.32
CA LEU A 331 1.13 16.82 20.76
C LEU A 331 0.84 17.83 21.88
N GLU A 332 -0.37 18.40 21.95
CA GLU A 332 -0.80 19.32 23.03
C GLU A 332 -1.53 18.60 24.18
N GLY A 333 -1.53 17.26 24.20
CA GLY A 333 -2.14 16.46 25.26
C GLY A 333 -3.67 16.40 25.22
N THR A 334 -4.29 16.63 24.06
CA THR A 334 -5.72 16.39 23.86
C THR A 334 -5.96 14.88 23.70
N PRO A 335 -6.98 14.28 24.33
CA PRO A 335 -7.23 12.85 24.27
C PRO A 335 -7.72 12.40 22.88
N VAL A 336 -7.28 11.21 22.46
CA VAL A 336 -7.58 10.59 21.16
C VAL A 336 -7.99 9.14 21.38
N LEU A 337 -9.13 8.72 20.82
CA LEU A 337 -9.49 7.32 20.70
C LEU A 337 -9.11 6.78 19.32
N VAL A 338 -8.34 5.71 19.31
CA VAL A 338 -7.90 4.99 18.10
C VAL A 338 -8.53 3.61 18.12
N HIS A 339 -9.36 3.28 17.14
CA HIS A 339 -9.99 1.96 17.14
C HIS A 339 -10.51 1.54 15.77
N CYS A 340 -10.16 0.31 15.38
CA CYS A 340 -10.44 -0.29 14.08
C CYS A 340 -9.87 0.53 12.89
N GLY A 341 -9.80 -0.08 11.71
CA GLY A 341 -9.28 0.58 10.52
C GLY A 341 -9.68 -0.09 9.22
N PRO A 342 -10.98 -0.37 8.98
CA PRO A 342 -11.40 -1.01 7.75
C PRO A 342 -11.09 -0.15 6.53
N PHE A 343 -10.91 -0.81 5.39
CA PHE A 343 -10.82 -0.13 4.11
C PHE A 343 -12.06 0.70 3.79
N ALA A 344 -11.86 1.77 3.01
CA ALA A 344 -12.94 2.68 2.60
C ALA A 344 -13.54 2.33 1.23
N ASN A 345 -12.94 1.39 0.49
CA ASN A 345 -13.49 0.89 -0.77
C ASN A 345 -14.40 -0.33 -0.51
N ILE A 346 -13.84 -1.46 -0.12
CA ILE A 346 -14.56 -2.73 0.12
C ILE A 346 -15.28 -2.77 1.48
N ALA A 347 -15.06 -1.76 2.32
CA ALA A 347 -15.78 -1.56 3.58
C ALA A 347 -16.06 -0.06 3.77
N HIS A 348 -16.56 0.32 4.96
CA HIS A 348 -17.06 1.67 5.19
C HIS A 348 -15.98 2.71 5.50
N GLY A 349 -14.74 2.33 5.82
CA GLY A 349 -13.64 3.30 5.94
C GLY A 349 -13.67 4.23 7.15
N ASN A 350 -14.29 3.83 8.27
CA ASN A 350 -14.44 4.66 9.47
C ASN A 350 -13.89 3.94 10.71
N SER A 351 -13.53 4.70 11.76
CA SER A 351 -13.26 4.17 13.11
C SER A 351 -14.51 3.50 13.70
N SER A 352 -14.36 2.80 14.83
CA SER A 352 -15.48 2.04 15.42
C SER A 352 -16.61 2.92 15.96
N ALA A 353 -17.87 2.46 15.83
CA ALA A 353 -19.03 3.07 16.49
C ALA A 353 -18.94 3.04 18.03
N ILE A 354 -18.28 2.01 18.60
CA ILE A 354 -18.04 1.91 20.05
C ILE A 354 -17.23 3.11 20.56
N ALA A 355 -16.12 3.42 19.89
CA ALA A 355 -15.28 4.57 20.24
C ALA A 355 -16.08 5.88 20.20
N ASP A 356 -16.88 6.11 19.16
CA ASP A 356 -17.65 7.35 19.06
C ASP A 356 -18.70 7.47 20.17
N LYS A 357 -19.44 6.39 20.47
CA LYS A 357 -20.47 6.40 21.52
C LYS A 357 -19.87 6.65 22.89
N ILE A 358 -18.74 6.01 23.19
CA ILE A 358 -17.99 6.22 24.43
C ILE A 358 -17.47 7.66 24.49
N ALA A 359 -16.90 8.19 23.41
CA ALA A 359 -16.42 9.56 23.36
C ALA A 359 -17.54 10.58 23.55
N LEU A 360 -18.70 10.37 22.90
CA LEU A 360 -19.84 11.28 22.94
C LEU A 360 -20.44 11.37 24.34
N ASP A 361 -20.42 10.27 25.07
CA ASP A 361 -20.81 10.21 26.48
C ASP A 361 -19.81 10.91 27.39
N ILE A 362 -18.52 10.64 27.21
CA ILE A 362 -17.44 11.21 28.02
C ILE A 362 -17.41 12.74 27.90
N VAL A 363 -17.54 13.29 26.68
CA VAL A 363 -17.56 14.76 26.49
C VAL A 363 -18.86 15.39 27.02
N GLY A 364 -19.97 14.65 27.00
CA GLY A 364 -21.29 15.10 27.41
C GLY A 364 -21.91 16.19 26.51
N PRO A 365 -23.10 16.71 26.86
CA PRO A 365 -23.91 17.56 25.96
C PRO A 365 -23.26 18.88 25.54
N THR A 366 -22.31 19.37 26.33
CA THR A 366 -21.56 20.61 26.10
C THR A 366 -20.25 20.40 25.36
N GLY A 367 -19.88 19.15 25.10
CA GLY A 367 -18.64 18.77 24.46
C GLY A 367 -18.79 18.40 23.00
N ILE A 368 -17.67 18.11 22.34
CA ILE A 368 -17.60 17.79 20.93
C ILE A 368 -16.73 16.55 20.69
N VAL A 369 -17.19 15.68 19.80
CA VAL A 369 -16.43 14.55 19.30
C VAL A 369 -16.16 14.76 17.82
N LEU A 370 -14.89 14.70 17.46
CA LEU A 370 -14.43 14.72 16.08
C LEU A 370 -14.19 13.28 15.64
N THR A 371 -14.57 12.94 14.42
CA THR A 371 -14.14 11.70 13.76
C THR A 371 -13.74 12.01 12.32
N GLU A 372 -13.08 11.08 11.66
CA GLU A 372 -12.82 11.16 10.22
C GLU A 372 -13.49 10.04 9.43
N ALA A 373 -13.67 10.29 8.13
CA ALA A 373 -14.05 9.31 7.15
C ALA A 373 -12.96 9.12 6.09
N GLY A 374 -12.69 7.88 5.69
CA GLY A 374 -11.66 7.54 4.71
C GLY A 374 -11.97 8.07 3.30
N PHE A 375 -10.94 8.51 2.56
CA PHE A 375 -11.08 9.14 1.23
C PHE A 375 -11.86 10.47 1.25
N GLY A 376 -12.62 10.77 0.17
CA GLY A 376 -13.45 11.96 0.02
C GLY A 376 -14.87 11.76 0.57
N ALA A 377 -15.70 12.81 0.52
CA ALA A 377 -17.08 12.74 1.00
C ALA A 377 -17.96 11.78 0.18
N ASP A 378 -17.65 11.61 -1.11
CA ASP A 378 -18.28 10.67 -2.04
C ASP A 378 -18.16 9.21 -1.60
N ILE A 379 -17.10 8.83 -0.89
CA ILE A 379 -16.90 7.46 -0.43
C ILE A 379 -17.00 7.37 1.09
N GLY A 380 -16.15 8.10 1.81
CA GLY A 380 -16.03 7.96 3.26
C GLY A 380 -17.28 8.42 3.99
N LEU A 381 -17.69 9.66 3.71
CA LEU A 381 -18.84 10.25 4.40
C LEU A 381 -20.14 9.57 3.99
N GLU A 382 -20.33 9.27 2.70
CA GLU A 382 -21.46 8.48 2.20
C GLU A 382 -21.61 7.18 3.01
N LYS A 383 -20.54 6.42 3.17
CA LYS A 383 -20.53 5.17 3.95
C LYS A 383 -20.64 5.41 5.46
N ALA A 384 -20.09 6.50 5.97
CA ALA A 384 -20.29 6.89 7.36
C ALA A 384 -21.76 7.11 7.67
N LEU A 385 -22.52 7.72 6.76
CA LEU A 385 -23.95 7.98 6.93
C LEU A 385 -24.80 6.75 6.64
N ASN A 386 -24.71 6.20 5.43
CA ASN A 386 -25.58 5.11 4.97
C ASN A 386 -25.31 3.76 5.64
N ILE A 387 -24.12 3.55 6.22
CA ILE A 387 -23.76 2.32 6.92
C ILE A 387 -23.57 2.59 8.41
N LYS A 388 -22.51 3.31 8.81
CA LYS A 388 -22.13 3.43 10.24
C LYS A 388 -23.20 4.16 11.06
N CYS A 389 -23.70 5.31 10.63
CA CYS A 389 -24.73 6.08 11.33
C CYS A 389 -26.09 5.38 11.31
N ARG A 390 -26.48 4.83 10.15
CA ARG A 390 -27.71 4.01 10.02
C ARG A 390 -27.74 2.87 11.04
N THR A 391 -26.63 2.16 11.18
CA THR A 391 -26.49 1.10 12.17
C THR A 391 -26.54 1.64 13.59
N SER A 392 -25.64 2.56 13.90
CA SER A 392 -25.30 2.90 15.28
C SER A 392 -26.36 3.79 15.91
N GLY A 393 -27.20 4.42 15.09
CA GLY A 393 -28.15 5.46 15.47
C GLY A 393 -27.51 6.83 15.66
N LEU A 394 -26.19 6.95 15.45
CA LEU A 394 -25.48 8.23 15.56
C LEU A 394 -25.96 9.19 14.47
N LYS A 395 -26.05 10.47 14.84
CA LYS A 395 -26.48 11.55 13.95
C LYS A 395 -25.44 12.65 14.00
N PRO A 396 -24.63 12.82 12.94
CA PRO A 396 -23.67 13.90 12.89
C PRO A 396 -24.35 15.27 12.97
N ASP A 397 -23.70 16.18 13.68
CA ASP A 397 -24.10 17.55 13.87
C ASP A 397 -23.55 18.48 12.79
N CYS A 398 -22.39 18.15 12.23
CA CYS A 398 -21.69 18.94 11.21
C CYS A 398 -20.71 18.04 10.45
N ALA A 399 -20.46 18.38 9.19
CA ALA A 399 -19.33 17.85 8.44
C ALA A 399 -18.27 18.93 8.20
N VAL A 400 -17.01 18.52 8.10
CA VAL A 400 -15.91 19.36 7.64
C VAL A 400 -15.36 18.77 6.34
N ILE A 401 -15.24 19.58 5.29
CA ILE A 401 -14.54 19.18 4.05
C ILE A 401 -13.16 19.81 4.06
N VAL A 402 -12.12 18.99 3.92
CA VAL A 402 -10.74 19.44 3.81
C VAL A 402 -10.32 19.53 2.35
N ALA A 403 -9.79 20.69 1.95
CA ALA A 403 -9.26 20.97 0.63
C ALA A 403 -7.93 21.72 0.72
N THR A 404 -7.16 21.71 -0.36
CA THR A 404 -5.93 22.50 -0.53
C THR A 404 -5.95 23.14 -1.91
N VAL A 405 -5.35 24.32 -2.05
CA VAL A 405 -5.27 25.04 -3.33
C VAL A 405 -4.64 24.16 -4.41
N ARG A 406 -3.56 23.45 -4.07
CA ARG A 406 -2.84 22.59 -5.02
C ARG A 406 -3.63 21.35 -5.45
N ALA A 407 -4.38 20.71 -4.53
CA ALA A 407 -5.28 19.60 -4.89
C ALA A 407 -6.42 20.07 -5.80
N LEU A 408 -6.98 21.26 -5.54
CA LEU A 408 -8.00 21.85 -6.40
C LEU A 408 -7.43 22.19 -7.79
N LYS A 409 -6.23 22.79 -7.88
CA LYS A 409 -5.53 22.98 -9.16
C LYS A 409 -5.29 21.64 -9.91
N CYS A 410 -5.08 20.54 -9.20
CA CYS A 410 -4.97 19.22 -9.82
C CYS A 410 -6.32 18.78 -10.42
N HIS A 411 -7.43 19.07 -9.74
CA HIS A 411 -8.76 18.83 -10.28
C HIS A 411 -9.14 19.74 -11.46
N GLY A 412 -8.50 20.90 -11.61
CA GLY A 412 -8.69 21.79 -12.76
C GLY A 412 -7.95 21.39 -14.04
N GLY A 413 -7.30 20.23 -14.06
CA GLY A 413 -6.51 19.76 -15.21
C GLY A 413 -5.02 20.06 -15.11
N GLY A 414 -4.48 20.26 -13.90
CA GLY A 414 -3.06 20.51 -13.70
C GLY A 414 -2.16 19.33 -14.13
N PRO A 415 -0.85 19.56 -14.36
CA PRO A 415 0.06 18.53 -14.86
C PRO A 415 0.12 17.26 -14.00
N PRO A 416 0.29 16.06 -14.58
CA PRO A 416 0.35 14.82 -13.80
C PRO A 416 1.39 14.84 -12.69
N VAL A 417 0.96 14.53 -11.46
CA VAL A 417 1.84 14.50 -10.28
C VAL A 417 2.35 13.07 -10.07
N THR A 418 3.68 12.91 -10.07
CA THR A 418 4.34 11.64 -9.76
C THR A 418 5.06 11.76 -8.40
N PRO A 419 4.84 10.86 -7.43
CA PRO A 419 5.57 10.87 -6.17
C PRO A 419 7.09 10.88 -6.39
N GLY A 420 7.80 11.75 -5.67
CA GLY A 420 9.26 11.92 -5.80
C GLY A 420 9.72 12.81 -6.95
N ALA A 421 8.84 13.17 -7.90
CA ALA A 421 9.18 14.12 -8.96
C ALA A 421 9.07 15.57 -8.47
N VAL A 422 9.84 16.47 -9.10
CA VAL A 422 9.74 17.92 -8.84
C VAL A 422 8.33 18.40 -9.20
N LEU A 423 7.70 19.10 -8.26
CA LEU A 423 6.36 19.63 -8.45
C LEU A 423 6.36 20.71 -9.55
N ALA A 424 5.42 20.59 -10.48
CA ALA A 424 5.23 21.53 -11.60
C ALA A 424 4.92 22.96 -11.09
N LYS A 425 5.28 23.97 -11.88
CA LYS A 425 5.16 25.38 -11.48
C LYS A 425 3.72 25.81 -11.24
N GLU A 426 2.78 25.21 -11.97
CA GLU A 426 1.33 25.45 -11.88
C GLU A 426 0.78 25.16 -10.48
N TYR A 427 1.48 24.32 -9.70
CA TYR A 427 1.12 24.02 -8.32
C TYR A 427 1.85 24.89 -7.29
N LYS A 428 2.93 25.60 -7.68
CA LYS A 428 3.76 26.43 -6.77
C LYS A 428 3.54 27.93 -6.97
N GLU A 429 3.10 28.32 -8.14
CA GLU A 429 2.78 29.69 -8.52
C GLU A 429 1.27 29.89 -8.52
N GLU A 430 0.85 31.15 -8.40
CA GLU A 430 -0.55 31.54 -8.47
C GLU A 430 -1.16 31.14 -9.82
N ASN A 431 -2.28 30.44 -9.78
CA ASN A 431 -3.05 30.16 -10.98
C ASN A 431 -4.56 30.08 -10.68
N LEU A 432 -5.20 31.25 -10.67
CA LEU A 432 -6.62 31.39 -10.37
C LEU A 432 -7.53 30.69 -11.39
N GLU A 433 -7.15 30.68 -12.68
CA GLU A 433 -7.95 30.01 -13.73
C GLU A 433 -7.97 28.49 -13.51
N LEU A 434 -6.80 27.89 -13.27
CA LEU A 434 -6.68 26.47 -13.01
C LEU A 434 -7.38 26.08 -11.70
N LEU A 435 -7.26 26.92 -10.68
CA LEU A 435 -7.95 26.72 -9.41
C LEU A 435 -9.46 26.77 -9.58
N GLU A 436 -9.99 27.78 -10.28
CA GLU A 436 -11.42 27.95 -10.56
C GLU A 436 -12.00 26.73 -11.28
N LYS A 437 -11.32 26.20 -12.31
CA LYS A 437 -11.72 24.98 -13.02
C LYS A 437 -11.81 23.77 -12.07
N GLY A 438 -10.94 23.68 -11.08
CA GLY A 438 -10.93 22.58 -10.11
C GLY A 438 -11.98 22.66 -9.01
N LEU A 439 -12.57 23.84 -8.77
CA LEU A 439 -13.57 24.06 -7.72
C LEU A 439 -14.85 23.26 -7.93
N VAL A 440 -15.12 22.77 -9.15
CA VAL A 440 -16.24 21.86 -9.41
C VAL A 440 -16.18 20.61 -8.52
N ASN A 441 -14.98 20.10 -8.18
CA ASN A 441 -14.86 18.97 -7.27
C ASN A 441 -15.33 19.33 -5.85
N LEU A 442 -14.88 20.48 -5.33
CA LEU A 442 -15.31 20.99 -4.03
C LEU A 442 -16.82 21.23 -4.00
N LYS A 443 -17.37 21.80 -5.09
CA LYS A 443 -18.80 22.03 -5.26
C LYS A 443 -19.60 20.73 -5.10
N ALA A 444 -19.25 19.65 -5.80
CA ALA A 444 -19.91 18.35 -5.65
C ALA A 444 -19.94 17.88 -4.18
N HIS A 445 -18.81 17.93 -3.49
CA HIS A 445 -18.75 17.47 -2.10
C HIS A 445 -19.59 18.34 -1.16
N VAL A 446 -19.61 19.67 -1.36
CA VAL A 446 -20.49 20.57 -0.60
C VAL A 446 -21.97 20.27 -0.88
N GLU A 447 -22.35 20.10 -2.14
CA GLU A 447 -23.73 19.82 -2.56
C GLU A 447 -24.19 18.44 -2.08
N ASN A 448 -23.33 17.42 -2.15
CA ASN A 448 -23.61 16.11 -1.57
C ASN A 448 -23.98 16.21 -0.08
N ILE A 449 -23.19 16.95 0.70
CA ILE A 449 -23.42 17.07 2.14
C ILE A 449 -24.69 17.87 2.46
N THR A 450 -24.87 18.99 1.76
CA THR A 450 -25.95 19.93 2.07
C THR A 450 -27.28 19.52 1.46
N GLN A 451 -27.29 19.07 0.21
CA GLN A 451 -28.51 18.78 -0.55
C GLN A 451 -28.95 17.33 -0.41
N VAL A 452 -28.01 16.37 -0.46
CA VAL A 452 -28.33 14.93 -0.40
C VAL A 452 -28.50 14.48 1.05
N PHE A 453 -27.52 14.77 1.92
CA PHE A 453 -27.54 14.34 3.31
C PHE A 453 -28.21 15.32 4.27
N GLY A 454 -28.42 16.59 3.84
CA GLY A 454 -29.12 17.58 4.65
C GLY A 454 -28.37 17.98 5.92
N MET A 455 -27.03 18.12 5.82
CA MET A 455 -26.14 18.46 6.92
C MET A 455 -25.42 19.81 6.69
N PRO A 456 -25.14 20.59 7.75
CA PRO A 456 -24.28 21.75 7.63
C PRO A 456 -22.82 21.32 7.40
N VAL A 457 -22.12 22.07 6.54
CA VAL A 457 -20.73 21.81 6.20
C VAL A 457 -19.86 23.05 6.39
N VAL A 458 -18.68 22.87 6.99
CA VAL A 458 -17.62 23.87 7.05
C VAL A 458 -16.47 23.43 6.15
N VAL A 459 -16.02 24.28 5.23
CA VAL A 459 -14.86 23.99 4.38
C VAL A 459 -13.58 24.46 5.07
N CYS A 460 -12.63 23.54 5.24
CA CYS A 460 -11.29 23.82 5.72
C CYS A 460 -10.32 23.87 4.53
N VAL A 461 -9.67 25.01 4.32
CA VAL A 461 -8.59 25.16 3.33
C VAL A 461 -7.26 25.07 4.08
N ASN A 462 -6.59 23.92 4.01
CA ASN A 462 -5.26 23.77 4.62
C ASN A 462 -4.25 24.58 3.79
N LYS A 463 -3.62 25.57 4.42
CA LYS A 463 -2.68 26.47 3.76
C LYS A 463 -1.33 25.81 3.56
N PHE A 464 -0.77 25.98 2.37
CA PHE A 464 0.64 25.74 2.07
C PHE A 464 1.42 27.03 1.89
N SER A 465 2.75 26.93 2.00
CA SER A 465 3.66 28.08 1.89
C SER A 465 3.62 28.78 0.53
N THR A 466 3.20 28.07 -0.52
CA THR A 466 3.08 28.58 -1.90
C THR A 466 1.72 29.19 -2.22
N ASP A 467 0.72 29.00 -1.36
CA ASP A 467 -0.65 29.45 -1.65
C ASP A 467 -0.74 30.97 -1.46
N THR A 468 -1.26 31.68 -2.47
CA THR A 468 -1.45 33.14 -2.36
C THR A 468 -2.75 33.49 -1.65
N GLU A 469 -2.84 34.71 -1.11
CA GLU A 469 -4.08 35.18 -0.49
C GLU A 469 -5.24 35.24 -1.49
N ALA A 470 -4.97 35.53 -2.77
CA ALA A 470 -5.99 35.54 -3.81
C ALA A 470 -6.54 34.13 -4.08
N GLU A 471 -5.68 33.11 -4.16
CA GLU A 471 -6.11 31.71 -4.31
C GLU A 471 -6.94 31.24 -3.11
N LEU A 472 -6.48 31.55 -1.89
CA LEU A 472 -7.18 31.19 -0.66
C LEU A 472 -8.57 31.87 -0.58
N GLU A 473 -8.67 33.15 -0.96
CA GLU A 473 -9.94 33.87 -0.97
C GLU A 473 -10.91 33.34 -2.02
N LEU A 474 -10.39 32.93 -3.19
CA LEU A 474 -11.21 32.33 -4.23
C LEU A 474 -11.90 31.06 -3.72
N VAL A 475 -11.15 30.15 -3.10
CA VAL A 475 -11.72 28.92 -2.52
C VAL A 475 -12.75 29.26 -1.44
N ARG A 476 -12.43 30.21 -0.54
CA ARG A 476 -13.29 30.58 0.59
C ARG A 476 -14.62 31.18 0.13
N SER A 477 -14.57 32.13 -0.80
CA SER A 477 -15.76 32.78 -1.34
C SER A 477 -16.63 31.79 -2.12
N LYS A 478 -16.03 30.97 -2.99
CA LYS A 478 -16.75 29.98 -3.80
C LYS A 478 -17.39 28.89 -2.95
N ALA A 479 -16.70 28.37 -1.93
CA ALA A 479 -17.26 27.40 -0.99
C ALA A 479 -18.58 27.89 -0.36
N LYS A 480 -18.65 29.17 0.04
CA LYS A 480 -19.88 29.77 0.59
C LYS A 480 -20.99 29.87 -0.47
N THR A 481 -20.65 30.23 -1.70
CA THR A 481 -21.63 30.26 -2.81
C THR A 481 -22.18 28.88 -3.16
N PHE A 482 -21.41 27.80 -2.92
CA PHE A 482 -21.86 26.43 -3.11
C PHE A 482 -22.77 25.91 -1.97
N GLY A 483 -22.97 26.71 -0.91
CA GLY A 483 -23.84 26.37 0.21
C GLY A 483 -23.11 25.91 1.48
N ALA A 484 -21.79 26.06 1.56
CA ALA A 484 -21.09 25.82 2.82
C ALA A 484 -21.52 26.85 3.89
N PHE A 485 -21.73 26.37 5.12
CA PHE A 485 -22.07 27.23 6.26
C PHE A 485 -20.95 28.25 6.54
N ASP A 486 -19.70 27.79 6.45
CA ASP A 486 -18.54 28.65 6.51
C ASP A 486 -17.36 28.03 5.75
N ALA A 487 -16.34 28.84 5.48
CA ALA A 487 -15.09 28.40 4.88
C ALA A 487 -13.91 29.10 5.56
N VAL A 488 -12.94 28.33 6.05
CA VAL A 488 -11.85 28.81 6.91
C VAL A 488 -10.51 28.30 6.42
N ILE A 489 -9.51 29.18 6.45
CA ILE A 489 -8.11 28.83 6.17
C ILE A 489 -7.48 28.30 7.45
N SER A 490 -6.87 27.12 7.38
CA SER A 490 -6.23 26.47 8.53
C SER A 490 -4.71 26.45 8.38
N ARG A 491 -4.02 26.78 9.48
CA ARG A 491 -2.57 26.70 9.64
C ARG A 491 -2.17 25.63 10.66
N GLY A 492 -3.06 24.67 10.93
CA GLY A 492 -2.86 23.65 11.97
C GLY A 492 -1.58 22.82 11.78
N TRP A 493 -1.13 22.62 10.54
CA TRP A 493 0.14 21.93 10.28
C TRP A 493 1.36 22.69 10.84
N GLU A 494 1.44 24.01 10.64
CA GLU A 494 2.59 24.82 11.09
C GLU A 494 2.44 25.39 12.51
N GLN A 495 1.22 25.49 13.04
CA GLN A 495 0.93 26.17 14.31
C GLN A 495 0.18 25.31 15.34
N GLY A 496 -0.08 24.03 15.06
CA GLY A 496 -0.82 23.14 15.96
C GLY A 496 -2.25 23.61 16.19
N GLY A 497 -2.78 23.45 17.40
CA GLY A 497 -4.14 23.87 17.74
C GLY A 497 -4.41 25.36 17.54
N ALA A 498 -3.40 26.21 17.76
CA ALA A 498 -3.53 27.66 17.59
C ALA A 498 -3.92 28.02 16.14
N GLY A 499 -3.33 27.32 15.16
CA GLY A 499 -3.59 27.51 13.73
C GLY A 499 -4.95 26.98 13.25
N ALA A 500 -5.72 26.32 14.13
CA ALA A 500 -7.04 25.74 13.81
C ALA A 500 -8.17 26.33 14.68
N VAL A 501 -7.91 27.36 15.50
CA VAL A 501 -8.91 27.99 16.39
C VAL A 501 -10.09 28.56 15.61
N ASP A 502 -9.86 29.24 14.50
CA ASP A 502 -10.95 29.84 13.71
C ASP A 502 -11.82 28.77 13.04
N LEU A 503 -11.20 27.66 12.62
CA LEU A 503 -11.94 26.51 12.10
C LEU A 503 -12.79 25.87 13.21
N ALA A 504 -12.24 25.70 14.41
CA ALA A 504 -12.98 25.17 15.55
C ALA A 504 -14.19 26.06 15.93
N LYS A 505 -14.02 27.38 15.92
CA LYS A 505 -15.15 28.32 16.12
C LYS A 505 -16.22 28.18 15.04
N ALA A 506 -15.83 28.06 13.77
CA ALA A 506 -16.78 27.89 12.68
C ALA A 506 -17.55 26.56 12.79
N VAL A 507 -16.88 25.47 13.14
CA VAL A 507 -17.50 24.15 13.40
C VAL A 507 -18.46 24.21 14.57
N ASP A 508 -18.07 24.87 15.66
CA ASP A 508 -18.92 25.06 16.84
C ASP A 508 -20.20 25.84 16.50
N ARG A 509 -20.07 26.94 15.73
CA ARG A 509 -21.24 27.67 15.21
C ARG A 509 -22.12 26.80 14.33
N ALA A 510 -21.54 26.06 13.38
CA ALA A 510 -22.30 25.16 12.51
C ALA A 510 -23.07 24.10 13.31
N CYS A 511 -22.51 23.61 14.41
CA CYS A 511 -23.18 22.63 15.27
C CYS A 511 -24.41 23.19 16.02
N HIS A 512 -24.44 24.50 16.31
CA HIS A 512 -25.44 25.14 17.17
C HIS A 512 -26.40 26.11 16.44
N GLU A 513 -25.94 26.80 15.40
CA GLU A 513 -26.66 27.87 14.71
C GLU A 513 -27.29 27.42 13.38
N ALA A 514 -26.81 26.31 12.79
CA ALA A 514 -27.35 25.83 11.53
C ALA A 514 -28.81 25.34 11.66
N ALA A 515 -29.57 25.45 10.57
CA ALA A 515 -30.95 25.01 10.49
C ALA A 515 -31.13 23.53 10.89
N PRO A 516 -32.34 23.11 11.31
CA PRO A 516 -32.59 21.74 11.75
C PRO A 516 -32.11 20.69 10.76
N LYS A 517 -31.26 19.80 11.26
CA LYS A 517 -30.53 18.78 10.49
C LYS A 517 -31.49 17.68 10.09
N GLN A 518 -31.52 17.33 8.80
CA GLN A 518 -32.37 16.23 8.33
C GLN A 518 -31.65 14.89 8.43
N ASN A 519 -30.31 14.87 8.32
CA ASN A 519 -29.47 13.65 8.40
C ASN A 519 -30.08 12.51 7.56
N LYS A 520 -30.30 12.81 6.28
CA LYS A 520 -30.96 11.90 5.35
C LYS A 520 -30.03 10.76 4.97
N PHE A 521 -30.62 9.62 4.68
CA PHE A 521 -29.95 8.57 3.92
C PHE A 521 -30.26 8.69 2.44
N THR A 522 -29.40 8.17 1.58
CA THR A 522 -29.63 8.22 0.12
C THR A 522 -30.72 7.26 -0.34
N TYR A 523 -31.01 6.21 0.44
CA TYR A 523 -31.97 5.14 0.13
C TYR A 523 -32.60 4.54 1.40
N GLU A 524 -33.71 3.83 1.23
CA GLU A 524 -34.32 3.00 2.28
C GLU A 524 -33.81 1.55 2.22
N ASN A 525 -33.85 0.84 3.34
CA ASN A 525 -33.33 -0.52 3.41
C ASN A 525 -34.18 -1.52 2.62
N GLU A 526 -35.47 -1.28 2.48
CA GLU A 526 -36.43 -2.16 1.82
C GLU A 526 -36.35 -2.08 0.29
N GLU A 527 -35.64 -1.08 -0.24
CA GLU A 527 -35.44 -0.93 -1.68
C GLU A 527 -34.54 -2.05 -2.25
N SER A 528 -34.73 -2.36 -3.53
CA SER A 528 -33.90 -3.34 -4.22
C SER A 528 -32.42 -2.95 -4.21
N ILE A 529 -31.54 -3.93 -4.33
CA ILE A 529 -30.09 -3.68 -4.35
C ILE A 529 -29.75 -2.68 -5.47
N LYS A 530 -30.33 -2.85 -6.66
CA LYS A 530 -30.10 -1.95 -7.80
C LYS A 530 -30.56 -0.53 -7.53
N THR A 531 -31.74 -0.36 -6.95
CA THR A 531 -32.29 0.96 -6.63
C THR A 531 -31.38 1.71 -5.65
N LYS A 532 -30.84 1.03 -4.64
CA LYS A 532 -29.89 1.64 -3.70
C LYS A 532 -28.62 2.11 -4.41
N ILE A 533 -28.06 1.28 -5.30
CA ILE A 533 -26.87 1.62 -6.09
C ILE A 533 -27.14 2.82 -6.98
N GLU A 534 -28.25 2.82 -7.70
CA GLU A 534 -28.65 3.91 -8.59
C GLU A 534 -28.85 5.22 -7.84
N LYS A 535 -29.45 5.19 -6.65
CA LYS A 535 -29.61 6.38 -5.81
C LYS A 535 -28.27 6.94 -5.34
N VAL A 536 -27.31 6.10 -4.94
CA VAL A 536 -25.97 6.58 -4.61
C VAL A 536 -25.26 7.12 -5.85
N ALA A 537 -25.29 6.38 -6.97
CA ALA A 537 -24.62 6.79 -8.19
C ALA A 537 -25.14 8.12 -8.74
N LYS A 538 -26.46 8.30 -8.81
CA LYS A 538 -27.07 9.54 -9.31
C LYS A 538 -26.93 10.70 -8.35
N ASN A 539 -27.18 10.48 -7.06
CA ASN A 539 -27.25 11.60 -6.11
C ASN A 539 -25.89 11.98 -5.53
N VAL A 540 -24.96 11.02 -5.35
CA VAL A 540 -23.65 11.27 -4.74
C VAL A 540 -22.54 11.34 -5.78
N TYR A 541 -22.61 10.51 -6.83
CA TYR A 541 -21.60 10.52 -7.88
C TYR A 541 -21.98 11.41 -9.05
N HIS A 542 -23.24 11.86 -9.15
CA HIS A 542 -23.76 12.60 -10.30
C HIS A 542 -23.69 11.80 -11.61
N ALA A 543 -23.74 10.46 -11.52
CA ALA A 543 -23.77 9.58 -12.68
C ALA A 543 -25.14 9.64 -13.38
N ALA A 544 -25.17 9.50 -14.71
CA ALA A 544 -26.42 9.40 -15.46
C ALA A 544 -27.20 8.12 -15.12
N SER A 545 -26.45 7.01 -15.12
CA SER A 545 -26.99 5.67 -15.08
C SER A 545 -25.96 4.70 -14.48
N VAL A 546 -26.43 3.48 -14.21
CA VAL A 546 -25.60 2.37 -13.74
C VAL A 546 -25.78 1.20 -14.69
N GLU A 547 -24.68 0.62 -15.16
CA GLU A 547 -24.69 -0.57 -16.02
C GLU A 547 -24.35 -1.83 -15.23
N TYR A 548 -25.07 -2.92 -15.50
CA TYR A 548 -24.89 -4.19 -14.78
C TYR A 548 -24.44 -5.31 -15.71
N THR A 549 -23.30 -5.93 -15.39
CA THR A 549 -22.84 -7.13 -16.09
C THR A 549 -23.77 -8.31 -15.82
N GLU A 550 -23.70 -9.36 -16.65
CA GLU A 550 -24.55 -10.55 -16.45
C GLU A 550 -24.29 -11.21 -15.09
N LEU A 551 -23.01 -11.36 -14.73
CA LEU A 551 -22.57 -11.89 -13.44
C LEU A 551 -23.06 -11.03 -12.26
N ALA A 552 -23.03 -9.71 -12.39
CA ALA A 552 -23.60 -8.79 -11.41
C ALA A 552 -25.08 -9.07 -11.16
N ASN A 553 -25.85 -9.18 -12.24
CA ASN A 553 -27.28 -9.45 -12.18
C ASN A 553 -27.59 -10.81 -11.54
N GLU A 554 -26.81 -11.84 -11.85
CA GLU A 554 -26.95 -13.17 -11.24
C GLU A 554 -26.71 -13.12 -9.72
N ARG A 555 -25.65 -12.46 -9.28
CA ARG A 555 -25.32 -12.32 -7.85
C ARG A 555 -26.37 -11.51 -7.10
N ILE A 556 -26.85 -10.40 -7.66
CA ILE A 556 -27.92 -9.60 -7.08
C ILE A 556 -29.17 -10.48 -6.84
N ARG A 557 -29.61 -11.23 -7.87
CA ARG A 557 -30.76 -12.13 -7.75
C ARG A 557 -30.55 -13.17 -6.65
N LEU A 558 -29.36 -13.77 -6.59
CA LEU A 558 -29.02 -14.74 -5.55
C LEU A 558 -29.11 -14.14 -4.15
N TYR A 559 -28.58 -12.93 -3.95
CA TYR A 559 -28.60 -12.27 -2.65
C TYR A 559 -30.00 -11.84 -2.20
N GLU A 560 -30.83 -11.39 -3.13
CA GLU A 560 -32.24 -11.09 -2.84
C GLU A 560 -33.01 -12.37 -2.46
N GLN A 561 -32.81 -13.47 -3.19
CA GLN A 561 -33.38 -14.79 -2.86
C GLN A 561 -32.93 -15.31 -1.49
N MET A 562 -31.69 -14.99 -1.10
CA MET A 562 -31.14 -15.34 0.23
C MET A 562 -31.60 -14.40 1.36
N GLY A 563 -32.40 -13.37 1.07
CA GLY A 563 -32.88 -12.42 2.06
C GLY A 563 -31.85 -11.36 2.48
N TYR A 564 -30.82 -11.14 1.67
CA TYR A 564 -29.82 -10.08 1.87
C TYR A 564 -30.17 -8.77 1.17
N GLY A 565 -31.28 -8.72 0.43
CA GLY A 565 -31.74 -7.52 -0.28
C GLY A 565 -31.89 -6.28 0.61
N ASN A 566 -32.20 -6.47 1.90
CA ASN A 566 -32.44 -5.36 2.83
C ASN A 566 -31.16 -4.76 3.46
N LEU A 567 -29.99 -5.27 3.12
CA LEU A 567 -28.73 -4.72 3.61
C LEU A 567 -28.39 -3.40 2.89
N PRO A 568 -27.65 -2.47 3.54
CA PRO A 568 -27.04 -1.32 2.87
C PRO A 568 -26.11 -1.75 1.72
N VAL A 569 -25.73 -0.83 0.85
CA VAL A 569 -24.75 -1.05 -0.22
C VAL A 569 -23.43 -0.34 0.06
N CYS A 570 -22.31 -0.96 -0.31
CA CYS A 570 -20.94 -0.44 -0.20
C CYS A 570 -20.34 -0.49 -1.60
N ILE A 571 -20.28 0.67 -2.26
CA ILE A 571 -19.73 0.76 -3.62
C ILE A 571 -18.20 0.85 -3.52
N ALA A 572 -17.49 -0.15 -4.03
CA ALA A 572 -16.04 -0.10 -4.17
C ALA A 572 -15.69 0.46 -5.55
N LYS A 573 -15.33 1.75 -5.57
CA LYS A 573 -14.81 2.46 -6.75
C LYS A 573 -13.45 3.07 -6.44
N THR A 574 -12.80 3.63 -7.46
CA THR A 574 -11.60 4.44 -7.27
C THR A 574 -11.89 5.65 -6.37
N GLN A 575 -10.96 5.94 -5.46
CA GLN A 575 -10.96 7.15 -4.65
C GLN A 575 -10.46 8.38 -5.41
N LEU A 576 -9.87 8.21 -6.59
CA LEU A 576 -9.16 9.29 -7.30
C LEU A 576 -10.08 10.13 -8.21
N SER A 577 -11.37 9.79 -8.27
CA SER A 577 -12.41 10.44 -9.06
C SER A 577 -13.76 10.25 -8.37
N ILE A 578 -14.70 11.17 -8.61
CA ILE A 578 -16.10 10.97 -8.25
C ILE A 578 -16.69 9.81 -9.08
N SER A 579 -16.26 9.68 -10.34
CA SER A 579 -16.64 8.57 -11.22
C SER A 579 -15.88 7.27 -10.90
N HIS A 580 -16.13 6.24 -11.70
CA HIS A 580 -15.42 4.97 -11.63
C HIS A 580 -14.04 5.01 -12.33
N ASP A 581 -13.79 6.00 -13.20
CA ASP A 581 -12.52 6.19 -13.90
C ASP A 581 -11.60 7.14 -13.12
N SER A 582 -10.43 6.64 -12.72
CA SER A 582 -9.45 7.41 -11.94
C SER A 582 -8.81 8.58 -12.68
N SER A 583 -8.88 8.59 -14.02
CA SER A 583 -8.29 9.63 -14.86
C SER A 583 -9.16 10.88 -14.93
N LEU A 584 -10.48 10.74 -14.80
CA LEU A 584 -11.43 11.86 -14.79
C LEU A 584 -11.28 12.67 -13.49
N LYS A 585 -11.11 13.99 -13.64
CA LYS A 585 -10.92 14.94 -12.53
C LYS A 585 -12.05 15.95 -12.50
N GLY A 586 -12.25 16.63 -11.36
CA GLY A 586 -13.35 17.57 -11.22
C GLY A 586 -14.71 16.86 -11.19
N ILE A 587 -15.65 17.41 -11.95
CA ILE A 587 -16.91 16.81 -12.39
C ILE A 587 -16.96 17.14 -13.89
N GLU A 588 -16.47 16.27 -14.77
CA GLU A 588 -16.77 16.44 -16.20
C GLU A 588 -18.20 15.95 -16.43
N ASN A 589 -19.11 16.89 -16.68
CA ASN A 589 -20.07 16.71 -17.76
C ASN A 589 -19.31 17.22 -18.97
N ASP A 590 -18.95 16.35 -19.92
CA ASP A 590 -18.34 16.80 -21.18
C ASP A 590 -19.19 17.94 -21.77
N ASP A 591 -18.57 18.91 -22.43
CA ASP A 591 -19.24 20.07 -23.06
C ASP A 591 -20.33 19.66 -24.10
N ASP A 592 -20.46 18.36 -24.39
CA ASP A 592 -21.50 17.72 -25.20
C ASP A 592 -22.70 17.17 -24.39
N GLY A 593 -22.73 17.30 -23.06
CA GLY A 593 -23.82 16.85 -22.20
C GLY A 593 -23.90 15.34 -21.97
N GLU A 594 -22.87 14.56 -22.33
CA GLU A 594 -22.82 13.14 -22.00
C GLU A 594 -22.49 12.95 -20.52
N SER A 595 -23.55 12.65 -19.77
CA SER A 595 -23.49 12.26 -18.36
C SER A 595 -22.75 10.92 -18.24
N PHE A 596 -21.80 10.78 -17.30
CA PHE A 596 -21.01 9.55 -17.22
C PHE A 596 -21.83 8.35 -16.70
N ILE A 597 -21.55 7.17 -17.25
CA ILE A 597 -22.18 5.91 -16.85
C ILE A 597 -21.34 5.26 -15.75
N CYS A 598 -21.95 4.87 -14.63
CA CYS A 598 -21.29 4.07 -13.62
C CYS A 598 -21.36 2.59 -14.01
N SER A 599 -20.25 2.01 -14.49
CA SER A 599 -20.21 0.56 -14.73
C SER A 599 -20.14 -0.18 -13.39
N SER A 600 -21.06 -1.11 -13.17
CA SER A 600 -21.05 -1.93 -11.96
C SER A 600 -20.05 -3.08 -12.07
N ALA A 601 -19.84 -3.68 -10.92
CA ALA A 601 -18.82 -4.64 -10.58
C ALA A 601 -19.01 -6.04 -11.19
N ASP A 602 -17.92 -6.70 -11.60
CA ASP A 602 -17.92 -8.15 -11.90
C ASP A 602 -17.94 -9.03 -10.64
N GLN A 603 -17.58 -8.46 -9.47
CA GLN A 603 -17.66 -9.13 -8.18
C GLN A 603 -18.60 -8.43 -7.21
N PHE A 604 -19.62 -9.14 -6.75
CA PHE A 604 -20.38 -8.75 -5.58
C PHE A 604 -19.98 -9.65 -4.42
N THR A 605 -19.83 -9.07 -3.23
CA THR A 605 -19.51 -9.77 -1.98
C THR A 605 -20.50 -9.33 -0.92
N VAL A 606 -21.31 -10.25 -0.43
CA VAL A 606 -22.17 -9.99 0.74
C VAL A 606 -21.38 -10.35 1.99
N SER A 607 -20.90 -9.33 2.71
CA SER A 607 -20.69 -9.49 4.14
C SER A 607 -22.06 -9.86 4.71
N SER A 608 -22.19 -10.92 5.52
CA SER A 608 -23.49 -11.54 5.82
C SER A 608 -23.67 -11.81 7.31
N SER A 609 -24.75 -11.24 7.84
CA SER A 609 -25.24 -11.32 9.20
C SER A 609 -26.68 -10.84 9.25
N ASN A 610 -27.59 -11.78 9.04
CA ASN A 610 -29.02 -11.51 9.15
C ASN A 610 -29.69 -12.70 9.84
N PHE A 611 -30.20 -12.46 11.05
CA PHE A 611 -31.42 -13.08 11.58
C PHE A 611 -31.92 -12.21 12.74
N ARG A 612 -33.10 -11.60 12.51
CA ARG A 612 -34.01 -10.88 13.43
C ARG A 612 -33.36 -10.05 14.56
N SER A 613 -33.66 -8.76 14.56
CA SER A 613 -33.21 -7.66 15.45
C SER A 613 -31.84 -7.04 15.08
N LYS A 614 -31.92 -5.84 14.48
CA LYS A 614 -30.85 -4.92 14.01
C LYS A 614 -29.90 -5.48 12.93
N PRO A 615 -30.10 -5.15 11.63
CA PRO A 615 -29.20 -5.56 10.57
C PRO A 615 -27.95 -4.66 10.50
N ILE A 616 -26.81 -5.29 10.26
CA ILE A 616 -25.70 -4.77 9.42
C ILE A 616 -24.95 -6.00 8.97
N ASN A 617 -23.86 -5.89 8.24
CA ASN A 617 -23.59 -6.09 6.82
C ASN A 617 -24.22 -5.28 5.72
N THR A 618 -23.38 -5.19 4.70
CA THR A 618 -23.47 -4.33 3.54
C THR A 618 -23.10 -5.18 2.32
N ILE A 619 -23.74 -4.91 1.19
CA ILE A 619 -23.41 -5.54 -0.09
C ILE A 619 -22.24 -4.78 -0.70
N VAL A 620 -21.08 -5.43 -0.79
CA VAL A 620 -19.87 -4.86 -1.39
C VAL A 620 -19.89 -5.11 -2.90
N LEU A 621 -19.67 -4.06 -3.67
CA LEU A 621 -19.63 -4.10 -5.14
C LEU A 621 -18.23 -3.79 -5.62
N GLN A 622 -17.58 -4.74 -6.28
CA GLN A 622 -16.18 -4.70 -6.70
C GLN A 622 -15.99 -5.03 -8.19
N ASN A 623 -15.53 -4.07 -8.99
CA ASN A 623 -15.18 -4.31 -10.39
C ASN A 623 -13.79 -4.99 -10.48
N ASP A 624 -13.65 -6.08 -11.24
CA ASP A 624 -12.43 -6.92 -11.30
C ASP A 624 -11.18 -6.16 -11.76
N LYS A 625 -11.36 -5.05 -12.49
CA LYS A 625 -10.24 -4.17 -12.88
C LYS A 625 -9.61 -3.43 -11.70
N PHE A 626 -10.26 -3.39 -10.53
CA PHE A 626 -9.87 -2.57 -9.37
C PHE A 626 -9.22 -3.36 -8.24
N CYS A 627 -8.94 -4.66 -8.43
CA CYS A 627 -8.14 -5.51 -7.54
C CYS A 627 -6.62 -5.20 -7.56
N LYS A 628 -6.23 -3.95 -7.82
CA LYS A 628 -4.87 -3.47 -7.52
C LYS A 628 -4.97 -2.58 -6.27
N PRO A 629 -4.50 -3.04 -5.10
CA PRO A 629 -4.34 -2.16 -3.93
C PRO A 629 -3.58 -0.91 -4.39
N SER A 630 -4.21 0.25 -4.24
CA SER A 630 -3.60 1.53 -4.59
C SER A 630 -2.51 1.88 -3.57
N TYR A 631 -1.35 1.26 -3.72
CA TYR A 631 -0.11 1.64 -3.07
C TYR A 631 0.96 1.75 -4.15
N GLY A 632 1.45 2.96 -4.38
CA GLY A 632 2.66 3.22 -5.16
C GLY A 632 2.54 2.92 -6.66
N LEU A 633 2.57 3.98 -7.46
CA LEU A 633 3.00 3.90 -8.85
C LEU A 633 4.41 3.27 -8.93
N LEU A 634 4.49 1.97 -9.21
CA LEU A 634 5.50 1.47 -10.12
C LEU A 634 4.76 1.20 -11.43
N LYS A 635 4.89 2.16 -12.34
CA LYS A 635 4.33 2.14 -13.70
C LYS A 635 4.66 0.82 -14.40
N GLU A 636 3.64 0.16 -14.92
CA GLU A 636 3.76 -0.52 -16.22
C GLU A 636 4.15 0.56 -17.26
N PRO A 637 5.01 0.27 -18.26
CA PRO A 637 5.54 1.31 -19.14
C PRO A 637 4.43 2.04 -19.91
N ASP A 638 4.65 3.34 -20.10
CA ASP A 638 3.74 4.39 -20.57
C ASP A 638 2.74 4.02 -21.69
N ARG A 639 1.46 4.40 -21.48
CA ARG A 639 0.45 4.54 -22.55
C ARG A 639 0.48 5.96 -23.12
N HIS A 640 1.45 6.23 -23.98
CA HIS A 640 1.20 7.10 -25.14
C HIS A 640 0.86 6.20 -26.33
N SER A 641 0.11 6.69 -27.32
CA SER A 641 -0.27 6.03 -28.58
C SER A 641 0.94 5.42 -29.31
N THR A 642 1.34 4.24 -28.85
CA THR A 642 2.55 3.52 -29.19
C THR A 642 2.14 2.09 -29.45
N LEU A 643 1.92 1.78 -30.73
CA LEU A 643 1.61 0.43 -31.16
C LEU A 643 2.80 -0.47 -30.77
N SER A 644 2.54 -1.40 -29.85
CA SER A 644 3.56 -2.25 -29.22
C SER A 644 3.24 -3.72 -29.45
N LEU A 645 4.20 -4.50 -29.95
CA LEU A 645 4.06 -5.94 -30.19
C LEU A 645 4.83 -6.73 -29.12
N VAL A 646 4.16 -7.66 -28.43
CA VAL A 646 4.76 -8.54 -27.41
C VAL A 646 4.67 -10.01 -27.84
N LEU A 647 5.81 -10.69 -28.01
CA LEU A 647 5.89 -12.11 -28.39
C LEU A 647 6.54 -12.92 -27.26
N GLY A 648 5.89 -14.00 -26.80
CA GLY A 648 6.45 -14.89 -25.78
C GLY A 648 5.77 -16.26 -25.69
N LYS A 649 6.48 -17.25 -25.15
CA LYS A 649 6.01 -18.65 -25.02
C LYS A 649 5.15 -18.78 -23.77
N PHE A 650 3.89 -19.18 -23.94
CA PHE A 650 3.06 -19.68 -22.84
C PHE A 650 3.22 -21.20 -22.77
N ASN A 651 3.76 -21.72 -21.67
CA ASN A 651 3.77 -23.16 -21.42
C ASN A 651 2.35 -23.62 -21.09
N PHE A 652 1.61 -24.05 -22.10
CA PHE A 652 0.50 -24.98 -21.94
C PHE A 652 1.05 -26.39 -22.15
N GLU A 653 1.00 -27.24 -21.13
CA GLU A 653 1.07 -28.69 -21.34
C GLU A 653 -0.30 -29.16 -21.86
N PRO A 654 -0.38 -29.76 -23.06
CA PRO A 654 -1.65 -30.25 -23.57
C PRO A 654 -1.93 -31.62 -22.96
N THR A 655 -2.97 -31.71 -22.14
CA THR A 655 -3.68 -32.97 -21.97
C THR A 655 -4.88 -32.97 -22.90
N ILE A 656 -5.00 -34.07 -23.66
CA ILE A 656 -6.14 -34.54 -24.48
C ILE A 656 -5.97 -34.34 -26.00
N ASN A 657 -5.93 -35.50 -26.67
CA ASN A 657 -5.98 -35.73 -28.11
C ASN A 657 -7.41 -35.50 -28.67
N GLU A 658 -7.43 -35.09 -29.94
CA GLU A 658 -8.52 -35.13 -30.95
C GLU A 658 -9.33 -33.85 -31.29
N PRO A 659 -9.73 -33.70 -32.58
CA PRO A 659 -9.97 -32.42 -33.22
C PRO A 659 -11.46 -32.14 -33.49
N TYR A 660 -11.92 -30.92 -33.23
CA TYR A 660 -13.15 -30.41 -33.83
C TYR A 660 -12.96 -29.01 -34.41
N VAL A 661 -13.06 -28.99 -35.74
CA VAL A 661 -13.19 -27.83 -36.61
C VAL A 661 -14.59 -27.24 -36.44
N PHE A 662 -14.73 -25.94 -36.23
CA PHE A 662 -15.99 -25.24 -36.48
C PHE A 662 -15.80 -23.91 -37.21
N ASN A 663 -16.54 -23.79 -38.31
CA ASN A 663 -16.60 -22.73 -39.30
C ASN A 663 -17.14 -21.40 -38.75
N LEU A 664 -16.56 -20.30 -39.24
CA LEU A 664 -16.96 -18.91 -39.04
C LEU A 664 -17.49 -18.36 -40.38
N PHE A 665 -18.77 -18.00 -40.49
CA PHE A 665 -19.26 -17.04 -41.50
C PHE A 665 -20.59 -16.41 -41.07
N ASN A 666 -20.55 -15.15 -40.61
CA ASN A 666 -21.40 -14.02 -41.04
C ASN A 666 -21.29 -12.86 -40.03
N LEU A 667 -20.50 -11.84 -40.40
CA LEU A 667 -20.46 -10.53 -39.75
C LEU A 667 -20.55 -9.46 -40.84
N TYR A 668 -21.72 -8.82 -40.93
CA TYR A 668 -21.89 -7.51 -41.57
C TYR A 668 -22.30 -6.52 -40.47
N ASN A 669 -21.31 -5.84 -39.90
CA ASN A 669 -21.41 -4.42 -39.55
C ASN A 669 -20.03 -3.87 -39.17
N ILE A 670 -19.67 -2.79 -39.86
CA ILE A 670 -18.34 -2.20 -39.96
C ILE A 670 -18.17 -1.18 -38.83
N GLN A 671 -17.49 -1.57 -37.74
CA GLN A 671 -16.75 -0.65 -36.84
C GLN A 671 -15.76 -1.34 -35.87
N TYR A 672 -15.48 -2.64 -36.05
CA TYR A 672 -14.65 -3.45 -35.13
C TYR A 672 -13.34 -3.94 -35.76
N LEU A 673 -12.61 -3.10 -36.49
CA LEU A 673 -11.37 -3.50 -37.18
C LEU A 673 -10.07 -3.30 -36.39
N THR A 674 -10.09 -2.66 -35.21
CA THR A 674 -8.87 -2.43 -34.41
C THR A 674 -8.56 -3.59 -33.44
N PHE A 675 -9.59 -4.34 -33.00
CA PHE A 675 -9.41 -5.39 -31.99
C PHE A 675 -8.99 -6.75 -32.59
N LEU A 676 -9.52 -7.10 -33.77
CA LEU A 676 -9.27 -8.40 -34.41
C LEU A 676 -7.88 -8.55 -35.05
N LYS A 677 -7.16 -7.46 -35.31
CA LYS A 677 -5.78 -7.53 -35.84
C LYS A 677 -4.75 -8.05 -34.81
N SER A 678 -5.02 -7.90 -33.50
CA SER A 678 -4.10 -8.39 -32.46
C SER A 678 -4.16 -9.91 -32.24
N ILE A 679 -5.31 -10.53 -32.56
CA ILE A 679 -5.54 -11.96 -32.36
C ILE A 679 -4.94 -12.77 -33.52
N PHE A 680 -4.89 -12.22 -34.74
CA PHE A 680 -4.42 -12.94 -35.93
C PHE A 680 -2.92 -13.32 -35.88
N VAL A 681 -2.09 -12.52 -35.19
CA VAL A 681 -0.65 -12.82 -35.05
C VAL A 681 -0.39 -13.94 -34.02
N LYS A 682 -1.33 -14.21 -33.11
CA LYS A 682 -1.15 -15.16 -32.01
C LYS A 682 -1.27 -16.63 -32.43
N HIS A 683 -1.81 -16.92 -33.63
CA HIS A 683 -2.16 -18.28 -34.06
C HIS A 683 -1.27 -18.88 -35.16
N VAL A 684 -0.21 -18.20 -35.62
CA VAL A 684 0.55 -18.63 -36.82
C VAL A 684 1.93 -19.25 -36.52
N ILE A 685 2.40 -19.26 -35.26
CA ILE A 685 3.73 -19.82 -34.94
C ILE A 685 3.59 -21.06 -34.05
N THR A 686 3.40 -22.22 -34.67
CA THR A 686 3.60 -23.53 -34.03
C THR A 686 5.02 -24.05 -34.29
N ASN A 687 5.51 -24.94 -33.42
CA ASN A 687 6.90 -25.42 -33.29
C ASN A 687 7.60 -26.01 -34.55
N ASN A 688 6.99 -26.02 -35.74
CA ASN A 688 7.48 -26.79 -36.92
C ASN A 688 7.77 -25.95 -38.19
N GLY A 689 8.23 -24.71 -38.06
CA GLY A 689 8.63 -23.90 -39.21
C GLY A 689 7.47 -23.36 -40.06
N ILE A 690 7.73 -22.30 -40.82
CA ILE A 690 6.73 -21.60 -41.64
C ILE A 690 6.51 -22.43 -42.91
N SER A 691 5.27 -22.91 -43.14
CA SER A 691 4.85 -23.48 -44.42
C SER A 691 4.87 -22.39 -45.50
N GLU A 692 5.45 -22.67 -46.67
CA GLU A 692 5.50 -21.76 -47.84
C GLU A 692 4.12 -21.25 -48.27
N THR A 693 3.03 -21.93 -47.91
CA THR A 693 1.66 -21.51 -48.23
C THR A 693 1.18 -20.28 -47.42
N LEU A 694 1.89 -19.90 -46.35
CA LEU A 694 1.55 -18.76 -45.49
C LEU A 694 2.21 -17.43 -45.90
N LEU A 695 3.14 -17.44 -46.85
CA LEU A 695 3.79 -16.22 -47.36
C LEU A 695 2.87 -15.33 -48.20
N PHE A 696 1.76 -15.85 -48.73
CA PHE A 696 0.90 -15.12 -49.65
C PHE A 696 -0.06 -14.11 -48.94
N ASN A 697 -0.38 -14.33 -47.66
CA ASN A 697 -1.26 -13.44 -46.87
C ASN A 697 -0.52 -12.32 -46.11
N TRP A 698 0.78 -12.15 -46.34
CA TRP A 698 1.59 -11.16 -45.62
C TRP A 698 1.47 -9.72 -46.14
N LYS A 699 0.93 -9.50 -47.35
CA LYS A 699 0.89 -8.16 -47.96
C LYS A 699 0.00 -7.15 -47.21
N GLU A 700 -1.10 -7.58 -46.59
CA GLU A 700 -1.95 -6.69 -45.78
C GLU A 700 -1.45 -6.48 -44.33
N SER A 701 -0.55 -7.36 -43.85
CA SER A 701 0.05 -7.25 -42.51
C SER A 701 1.24 -6.29 -42.46
N LEU A 702 1.83 -5.94 -43.62
CA LEU A 702 2.97 -5.01 -43.72
C LEU A 702 2.60 -3.59 -43.25
N ASN A 703 1.41 -3.08 -43.57
CA ASN A 703 0.96 -1.75 -43.12
C ASN A 703 0.83 -1.63 -41.59
N PHE A 704 0.57 -2.75 -40.89
CA PHE A 704 0.54 -2.77 -39.42
C PHE A 704 1.96 -2.73 -38.85
N MET A 705 2.89 -3.50 -39.43
CA MET A 705 4.28 -3.56 -39.00
C MET A 705 4.99 -2.22 -39.18
N GLU A 706 4.75 -1.49 -40.27
CA GLU A 706 5.37 -0.17 -40.53
C GLU A 706 5.01 0.91 -39.49
N SER A 707 3.91 0.71 -38.74
CA SER A 707 3.44 1.62 -37.69
C SER A 707 3.95 1.30 -36.27
N LEU A 708 4.69 0.19 -36.10
CA LEU A 708 5.18 -0.26 -34.80
C LEU A 708 6.30 0.64 -34.28
N LYS A 709 6.11 1.14 -33.06
CA LYS A 709 7.11 1.97 -32.37
C LYS A 709 7.93 1.19 -31.34
N VAL A 710 7.38 0.13 -30.78
CA VAL A 710 8.01 -0.70 -29.76
C VAL A 710 7.80 -2.18 -30.05
N ILE A 711 8.87 -2.97 -29.96
CA ILE A 711 8.81 -4.42 -30.08
C ILE A 711 9.45 -5.05 -28.85
N HIS A 712 8.75 -6.00 -28.22
CA HIS A 712 9.21 -6.73 -27.05
C HIS A 712 9.09 -8.25 -27.27
N ILE A 713 10.20 -8.96 -27.14
CA ILE A 713 10.29 -10.41 -27.31
C ILE A 713 10.83 -10.99 -26.00
N GLU A 714 10.07 -11.87 -25.33
CA GLU A 714 10.46 -12.43 -24.02
C GLU A 714 10.10 -13.93 -23.92
N ASN A 715 10.97 -14.73 -23.26
CA ASN A 715 10.70 -16.12 -22.88
C ASN A 715 10.29 -17.06 -24.05
N GLY A 716 11.19 -17.32 -25.01
CA GLY A 716 10.94 -18.31 -26.07
C GLY A 716 12.23 -18.90 -26.66
N HIS A 717 12.13 -20.06 -27.32
CA HIS A 717 13.15 -20.54 -28.26
C HIS A 717 12.77 -20.01 -29.64
N LEU A 718 13.23 -18.81 -29.98
CA LEU A 718 13.19 -18.34 -31.36
C LEU A 718 14.53 -18.71 -31.99
N PRO A 719 14.64 -19.78 -32.79
CA PRO A 719 15.38 -19.59 -34.02
C PRO A 719 14.58 -18.55 -34.80
N LEU A 720 15.24 -17.46 -35.19
CA LEU A 720 14.79 -16.47 -36.20
C LEU A 720 14.21 -15.13 -35.71
N LEU A 721 14.99 -14.40 -34.91
CA LEU A 721 15.04 -12.94 -35.11
C LEU A 721 15.45 -12.64 -36.58
N ASP A 722 16.37 -13.47 -37.10
CA ASP A 722 17.00 -13.33 -38.42
C ASP A 722 16.08 -13.60 -39.63
N GLN A 723 15.05 -14.47 -39.56
CA GLN A 723 14.09 -14.60 -40.69
C GLN A 723 12.91 -13.64 -40.57
N THR A 724 12.51 -13.23 -39.36
CA THR A 724 11.34 -12.36 -39.17
C THR A 724 11.65 -10.89 -39.47
N PHE A 725 12.86 -10.39 -39.17
CA PHE A 725 13.19 -8.96 -39.30
C PHE A 725 14.03 -8.58 -40.52
N LYS A 726 14.60 -9.56 -41.21
CA LYS A 726 15.49 -9.37 -42.36
C LYS A 726 14.81 -8.82 -43.61
N HIS A 727 13.49 -9.00 -43.72
CA HIS A 727 12.70 -8.54 -44.88
C HIS A 727 11.58 -7.55 -44.52
N VAL A 728 11.55 -7.04 -43.29
CA VAL A 728 10.49 -6.13 -42.83
C VAL A 728 11.05 -4.74 -42.56
N HIS A 729 10.52 -3.75 -43.30
CA HIS A 729 10.82 -2.33 -43.12
C HIS A 729 10.01 -1.78 -41.94
N LEU A 730 10.68 -1.17 -40.96
CA LEU A 730 10.07 -0.68 -39.70
C LEU A 730 10.47 0.78 -39.45
N PRO A 731 9.96 1.74 -40.24
CA PRO A 731 10.45 3.12 -40.25
C PRO A 731 10.17 3.89 -38.95
N LEU A 732 9.22 3.41 -38.13
CA LEU A 732 8.84 4.06 -36.87
C LEU A 732 9.34 3.32 -35.63
N LEU A 733 10.20 2.31 -35.75
CA LEU A 733 10.68 1.54 -34.59
C LEU A 733 11.66 2.36 -33.75
N HIS A 734 11.25 2.73 -32.54
CA HIS A 734 12.07 3.51 -31.61
C HIS A 734 12.66 2.65 -30.49
N THR A 735 11.99 1.56 -30.09
CA THR A 735 12.44 0.69 -29.00
C THR A 735 12.35 -0.78 -29.38
N LEU A 736 13.45 -1.52 -29.19
CA LEU A 736 13.51 -2.97 -29.37
C LEU A 736 13.98 -3.62 -28.06
N ILE A 737 13.21 -4.58 -27.55
CA ILE A 737 13.48 -5.32 -26.31
C ILE A 737 13.49 -6.82 -26.62
N ILE A 738 14.60 -7.49 -26.29
CA ILE A 738 14.80 -8.93 -26.51
C ILE A 738 15.32 -9.54 -25.21
N LYS A 739 14.50 -10.33 -24.52
CA LYS A 739 14.82 -10.81 -23.17
C LYS A 739 14.69 -12.32 -23.04
N SER A 740 15.73 -12.97 -22.53
CA SER A 740 15.71 -14.40 -22.15
C SER A 740 15.30 -15.36 -23.28
N VAL A 741 15.67 -15.05 -24.53
CA VAL A 741 15.36 -15.88 -25.71
C VAL A 741 16.47 -16.86 -26.10
N GLN A 742 17.52 -16.97 -25.26
CA GLN A 742 18.66 -17.86 -25.47
C GLN A 742 19.51 -17.58 -26.73
N MET A 743 19.40 -16.36 -27.29
CA MET A 743 20.12 -15.93 -28.50
C MET A 743 21.64 -15.82 -28.26
N ASN A 744 22.46 -16.35 -29.17
CA ASN A 744 23.93 -16.38 -29.06
C ASN A 744 24.65 -15.43 -30.05
N ASN A 745 23.97 -14.98 -31.10
CA ASN A 745 24.45 -13.98 -32.06
C ASN A 745 23.26 -13.16 -32.61
N ILE A 746 23.54 -12.01 -33.22
CA ILE A 746 22.57 -11.20 -33.98
C ILE A 746 23.11 -11.13 -35.42
N ASP A 747 22.32 -11.49 -36.43
CA ASP A 747 22.69 -11.23 -37.82
C ASP A 747 22.68 -9.72 -38.07
N SER A 748 23.77 -9.17 -38.61
CA SER A 748 23.87 -7.75 -38.90
C SER A 748 22.78 -7.26 -39.86
N GLU A 749 22.28 -8.14 -40.72
CA GLU A 749 21.19 -7.81 -41.65
C GLU A 749 19.82 -7.67 -40.96
N ALA A 750 19.64 -8.21 -39.73
CA ALA A 750 18.37 -8.12 -39.01
C ALA A 750 18.08 -6.69 -38.51
N LEU A 751 19.13 -5.92 -38.19
CA LEU A 751 19.03 -4.54 -37.74
C LEU A 751 19.22 -3.52 -38.88
N SER A 752 19.69 -3.98 -40.05
CA SER A 752 19.83 -3.19 -41.28
C SER A 752 18.56 -2.40 -41.63
N GLY A 753 18.70 -1.09 -41.81
CA GLY A 753 17.63 -0.15 -42.15
C GLY A 753 16.81 0.35 -40.96
N LYS A 754 17.11 -0.06 -39.72
CA LYS A 754 16.39 0.34 -38.48
C LYS A 754 17.21 1.29 -37.60
N GLU A 755 18.47 1.49 -37.94
CA GLU A 755 19.47 2.24 -37.15
C GLU A 755 19.18 3.74 -37.10
N SER A 756 18.54 4.27 -38.15
CA SER A 756 18.18 5.68 -38.29
C SER A 756 17.03 6.14 -37.38
N HIS A 757 16.32 5.23 -36.71
CA HIS A 757 15.15 5.57 -35.88
C HIS A 757 15.21 4.99 -34.46
N LEU A 758 16.07 3.99 -34.22
CA LEU A 758 16.14 3.29 -32.95
C LEU A 758 16.76 4.17 -31.85
N LYS A 759 15.98 4.43 -30.79
CA LYS A 759 16.39 5.23 -29.63
C LYS A 759 16.80 4.38 -28.43
N LYS A 760 16.19 3.19 -28.29
CA LYS A 760 16.42 2.28 -27.17
C LYS A 760 16.56 0.83 -27.66
N LEU A 761 17.65 0.18 -27.29
CA LEU A 761 17.91 -1.23 -27.57
C LEU A 761 18.22 -1.97 -26.27
N ILE A 762 17.39 -2.94 -25.92
CA ILE A 762 17.52 -3.75 -24.69
C ILE A 762 17.63 -5.21 -25.10
N ILE A 763 18.75 -5.86 -24.82
CA ILE A 763 18.99 -7.26 -25.12
C ILE A 763 19.52 -7.92 -23.85
N THR A 764 18.65 -8.46 -23.00
CA THR A 764 19.02 -8.90 -21.65
C THR A 764 18.75 -10.38 -21.39
N GLY A 765 19.59 -11.03 -20.58
CA GLY A 765 19.41 -12.44 -20.22
C GLY A 765 19.61 -13.42 -21.39
N ASN A 766 20.44 -13.07 -22.37
CA ASN A 766 20.74 -13.90 -23.54
C ASN A 766 22.15 -14.52 -23.47
N LYS A 767 22.64 -15.10 -24.57
CA LYS A 767 23.94 -15.78 -24.67
C LYS A 767 24.90 -15.05 -25.64
N LEU A 768 24.72 -13.74 -25.87
CA LEU A 768 25.55 -12.98 -26.81
C LEU A 768 27.02 -12.93 -26.36
N ARG A 769 27.94 -13.25 -27.27
CA ARG A 769 29.38 -13.35 -26.97
C ARG A 769 30.24 -12.24 -27.60
N ASN A 770 29.75 -11.59 -28.65
CA ASN A 770 30.50 -10.59 -29.40
C ASN A 770 29.65 -9.36 -29.72
N TRP A 771 30.32 -8.30 -30.13
CA TRP A 771 29.72 -7.02 -30.57
C TRP A 771 29.66 -6.91 -32.09
N ILE A 772 29.94 -7.99 -32.83
CA ILE A 772 30.17 -7.95 -34.28
C ILE A 772 28.99 -7.28 -34.97
N TRP A 773 27.77 -7.68 -34.62
CA TRP A 773 26.52 -7.10 -35.11
C TRP A 773 26.39 -5.58 -34.93
N LEU A 774 27.01 -4.97 -33.93
CA LEU A 774 26.99 -3.52 -33.73
C LEU A 774 28.13 -2.82 -34.47
N THR A 775 29.28 -3.50 -34.61
CA THR A 775 30.49 -2.98 -35.27
C THR A 775 30.56 -3.26 -36.77
N SER A 776 29.75 -4.18 -37.29
CA SER A 776 29.65 -4.53 -38.71
C SER A 776 28.51 -3.80 -39.42
N ILE A 777 27.67 -3.08 -38.67
CA ILE A 777 26.56 -2.26 -39.17
C ILE A 777 26.95 -0.77 -39.11
N GLN A 778 26.31 0.04 -39.96
CA GLN A 778 26.39 1.50 -39.95
C GLN A 778 26.13 2.13 -38.56
N ILE A 779 26.55 3.39 -38.43
CA ILE A 779 26.35 4.26 -37.26
C ILE A 779 24.86 4.28 -36.86
N PHE A 780 24.59 4.16 -35.56
CA PHE A 780 23.28 4.35 -34.92
C PHE A 780 23.18 5.78 -34.35
N PRO A 781 22.83 6.79 -35.15
CA PRO A 781 22.91 8.19 -34.74
C PRO A 781 21.92 8.56 -33.64
N HIS A 782 20.82 7.84 -33.45
CA HIS A 782 19.76 8.21 -32.50
C HIS A 782 19.67 7.30 -31.27
N LEU A 783 20.57 6.31 -31.15
CA LEU A 783 20.54 5.38 -30.02
C LEU A 783 21.08 6.06 -28.77
N HIS A 784 20.21 6.27 -27.78
CA HIS A 784 20.56 6.92 -26.51
C HIS A 784 20.68 5.93 -25.35
N HIS A 785 20.04 4.75 -25.46
CA HIS A 785 20.06 3.73 -24.42
C HIS A 785 20.35 2.35 -25.01
N LEU A 786 21.41 1.72 -24.52
CA LEU A 786 21.81 0.37 -24.87
C LEU A 786 21.96 -0.47 -23.60
N ASP A 787 21.16 -1.52 -23.47
CA ASP A 787 21.23 -2.46 -22.35
C ASP A 787 21.53 -3.87 -22.86
N LEU A 788 22.67 -4.40 -22.45
CA LEU A 788 23.19 -5.72 -22.78
C LEU A 788 23.43 -6.55 -21.51
N THR A 789 22.70 -6.26 -20.42
CA THR A 789 22.85 -6.92 -19.12
C THR A 789 22.56 -8.42 -19.18
N SER A 790 23.32 -9.22 -18.44
CA SER A 790 23.16 -10.68 -18.36
C SER A 790 23.34 -11.38 -19.71
N ASN A 791 24.46 -11.11 -20.39
CA ASN A 791 24.90 -11.79 -21.61
C ASN A 791 26.25 -12.52 -21.38
N GLN A 792 27.02 -12.80 -22.43
CA GLN A 792 28.32 -13.47 -22.38
C GLN A 792 29.44 -12.66 -23.07
N LEU A 793 29.32 -11.33 -23.13
CA LEU A 793 30.27 -10.44 -23.82
C LEU A 793 31.62 -10.44 -23.08
N ALA A 794 32.72 -10.52 -23.82
CA ALA A 794 34.07 -10.68 -23.24
C ALA A 794 34.92 -9.40 -23.19
N TYR A 795 34.58 -8.38 -23.98
CA TYR A 795 35.27 -7.08 -24.05
C TYR A 795 34.28 -5.99 -24.50
N ILE A 796 34.60 -4.71 -24.32
CA ILE A 796 33.89 -3.58 -24.94
C ILE A 796 34.75 -3.02 -26.08
N PRO A 797 34.22 -2.81 -27.30
CA PRO A 797 34.99 -2.23 -28.41
C PRO A 797 35.50 -0.82 -28.08
N VAL A 798 36.77 -0.54 -28.40
CA VAL A 798 37.40 0.78 -28.13
C VAL A 798 36.74 1.88 -28.97
N ASP A 799 36.24 1.51 -30.15
CA ASP A 799 35.54 2.34 -31.13
C ASP A 799 34.01 2.23 -31.00
N LEU A 800 33.47 1.71 -29.89
CA LEU A 800 32.01 1.63 -29.69
C LEU A 800 31.32 2.98 -29.97
N ARG A 801 31.96 4.08 -29.57
CA ARG A 801 31.42 5.43 -29.74
C ARG A 801 31.37 5.94 -31.18
N SER A 802 32.19 5.42 -32.11
CA SER A 802 32.03 5.76 -33.53
C SER A 802 30.76 5.15 -34.12
N HIS A 803 30.25 4.08 -33.52
CA HIS A 803 29.04 3.38 -33.94
C HIS A 803 27.78 3.90 -33.23
N VAL A 804 27.89 4.41 -32.00
CA VAL A 804 26.75 4.96 -31.22
C VAL A 804 27.10 6.36 -30.65
N PRO A 805 27.23 7.39 -31.50
CA PRO A 805 27.81 8.68 -31.12
C PRO A 805 27.00 9.45 -30.06
N ASN A 806 25.69 9.20 -29.98
CA ASN A 806 24.76 9.89 -29.07
C ASN A 806 24.31 9.03 -27.87
N LEU A 807 25.04 7.96 -27.57
CA LEU A 807 24.72 7.08 -26.45
C LEU A 807 24.85 7.82 -25.11
N ARG A 808 23.77 7.82 -24.31
CA ARG A 808 23.70 8.44 -22.98
C ARG A 808 23.65 7.41 -21.86
N ARG A 809 23.08 6.23 -22.11
CA ARG A 809 22.98 5.14 -21.14
C ARG A 809 23.54 3.85 -21.73
N LEU A 810 24.49 3.23 -21.02
CA LEU A 810 25.05 1.93 -21.38
C LEU A 810 25.03 0.99 -20.17
N TYR A 811 24.25 -0.08 -20.28
CA TYR A 811 24.20 -1.14 -19.27
C TYR A 811 24.79 -2.43 -19.82
N VAL A 812 25.78 -2.97 -19.13
CA VAL A 812 26.51 -4.18 -19.55
C VAL A 812 26.80 -5.11 -18.36
N ALA A 813 26.03 -5.00 -17.28
CA ALA A 813 26.20 -5.82 -16.07
C ALA A 813 26.06 -7.32 -16.36
N HIS A 814 26.70 -8.16 -15.54
CA HIS A 814 26.62 -9.63 -15.61
C HIS A 814 27.03 -10.21 -16.98
N ASN A 815 28.13 -9.70 -17.54
CA ASN A 815 28.80 -10.23 -18.74
C ASN A 815 30.11 -10.95 -18.36
N ARG A 816 30.93 -11.35 -19.34
CA ARG A 816 32.21 -12.08 -19.13
C ARG A 816 33.44 -11.22 -19.41
N PHE A 817 33.40 -9.93 -19.05
CA PHE A 817 34.51 -9.02 -19.31
C PHE A 817 35.75 -9.41 -18.51
N LYS A 818 36.87 -9.57 -19.21
CA LYS A 818 38.17 -9.91 -18.60
C LYS A 818 39.14 -8.72 -18.52
N TYR A 819 39.01 -7.75 -19.41
CA TYR A 819 39.94 -6.61 -19.52
C TYR A 819 39.20 -5.33 -19.97
N PHE A 820 39.63 -4.17 -19.47
CA PHE A 820 39.15 -2.85 -19.89
C PHE A 820 40.31 -2.01 -20.41
N SER A 821 40.20 -1.47 -21.62
CA SER A 821 41.12 -0.47 -22.15
C SER A 821 40.74 0.91 -21.66
N ILE A 822 41.65 1.62 -20.98
CA ILE A 822 41.41 3.00 -20.51
C ILE A 822 41.14 3.97 -21.68
N ASN A 823 41.62 3.63 -22.88
CA ASN A 823 41.38 4.41 -24.09
C ASN A 823 39.91 4.37 -24.53
N MET A 824 39.09 3.43 -24.05
CA MET A 824 37.65 3.41 -24.38
C MET A 824 36.92 4.64 -23.81
N PHE A 825 37.35 5.16 -22.65
CA PHE A 825 36.69 6.28 -21.98
C PHE A 825 37.18 7.65 -22.44
N ARG A 826 38.28 7.70 -23.21
CA ARG A 826 38.88 8.97 -23.68
C ARG A 826 37.94 9.81 -24.54
N ASN A 827 36.89 9.22 -25.09
CA ASN A 827 35.88 9.93 -25.89
C ASN A 827 34.50 9.96 -25.20
N TRP A 828 34.35 9.51 -23.95
CA TRP A 828 33.05 9.23 -23.31
C TRP A 828 32.46 10.37 -22.44
N PHE A 829 32.76 11.63 -22.75
CA PHE A 829 32.41 12.81 -21.92
C PHE A 829 30.91 13.17 -21.81
N ALA A 830 29.99 12.35 -22.32
CA ALA A 830 28.54 12.67 -22.38
C ALA A 830 27.62 11.48 -22.08
N ILE A 831 28.11 10.47 -21.36
CA ILE A 831 27.26 9.36 -20.87
C ILE A 831 26.70 9.76 -19.51
N ASP A 832 25.37 9.86 -19.44
CA ASP A 832 24.62 10.17 -18.23
C ASP A 832 24.64 8.98 -17.25
N GLU A 833 24.69 7.75 -17.78
CA GLU A 833 24.58 6.53 -16.96
C GLU A 833 25.37 5.35 -17.55
N PHE A 834 26.27 4.77 -16.75
CA PHE A 834 27.04 3.58 -17.12
C PHE A 834 26.92 2.52 -16.04
N MET A 835 26.26 1.40 -16.35
CA MET A 835 26.03 0.31 -15.40
C MET A 835 26.89 -0.91 -15.77
N LEU A 836 27.85 -1.21 -14.90
CA LEU A 836 28.76 -2.35 -15.00
C LEU A 836 28.79 -3.10 -13.66
N ALA A 837 28.49 -4.39 -13.67
CA ALA A 837 28.58 -5.27 -12.50
C ALA A 837 29.09 -6.67 -12.94
N SER A 838 29.82 -7.38 -12.07
CA SER A 838 30.54 -8.64 -12.35
C SER A 838 31.62 -8.54 -13.43
N VAL A 839 32.77 -7.96 -13.09
CA VAL A 839 34.02 -8.11 -13.88
C VAL A 839 34.82 -9.25 -13.27
N ASP A 840 35.11 -10.27 -14.06
CA ASP A 840 35.98 -11.38 -13.65
C ASP A 840 37.44 -10.94 -13.83
N VAL A 841 38.02 -10.34 -12.79
CA VAL A 841 39.43 -9.95 -12.77
C VAL A 841 40.26 -11.21 -12.58
N GLY A 842 40.54 -11.90 -13.69
CA GLY A 842 41.33 -13.12 -13.68
C GLY A 842 42.66 -12.95 -12.95
N LYS A 843 43.08 -14.00 -12.23
CA LYS A 843 44.39 -14.11 -11.56
C LYS A 843 45.55 -14.00 -12.56
N SER A 844 45.91 -12.79 -12.96
CA SER A 844 47.22 -12.49 -13.52
C SER A 844 47.66 -11.10 -13.09
N ASN A 845 48.64 -11.06 -12.19
CA ASN A 845 49.39 -9.88 -11.80
C ASN A 845 49.97 -9.17 -13.04
N ARG A 846 49.31 -8.10 -13.51
CA ARG A 846 49.86 -6.93 -14.24
C ARG A 846 48.71 -6.09 -14.80
N LEU A 847 48.12 -5.23 -13.96
CA LEU A 847 47.42 -4.03 -14.42
C LEU A 847 48.13 -2.83 -13.78
N GLN A 848 49.08 -2.25 -14.52
CA GLN A 848 49.64 -0.93 -14.20
C GLN A 848 48.62 0.14 -14.61
N LYS A 849 48.36 1.08 -13.68
CA LYS A 849 47.64 2.36 -13.85
C LYS A 849 46.18 2.27 -14.30
N LEU A 850 45.28 2.36 -13.32
CA LEU A 850 43.91 2.84 -13.50
C LEU A 850 43.79 4.19 -12.77
N SER A 851 43.60 5.25 -13.53
CA SER A 851 43.33 6.61 -13.05
C SER A 851 41.90 6.98 -13.42
N TYR A 852 41.07 7.21 -12.37
CA TYR A 852 39.73 7.81 -12.37
C TYR A 852 38.52 6.94 -12.80
N ILE A 853 37.56 6.74 -11.88
CA ILE A 853 36.16 6.38 -12.14
C ILE A 853 35.28 7.20 -11.17
N LYS A 854 34.38 8.04 -11.70
CA LYS A 854 33.33 8.74 -10.93
C LYS A 854 32.02 7.95 -11.01
N ILE A 855 31.39 7.76 -9.86
CA ILE A 855 30.11 7.08 -9.61
C ILE A 855 29.07 8.13 -9.19
N ASN A 856 27.82 8.00 -9.65
CA ASN A 856 26.57 8.47 -9.05
C ASN A 856 25.43 7.77 -9.82
N SER A 857 24.32 7.28 -9.27
CA SER A 857 23.79 7.14 -7.91
C SER A 857 22.69 6.04 -7.96
N ASP A 858 22.47 5.36 -6.84
CA ASP A 858 21.54 4.24 -6.59
C ASP A 858 21.97 2.83 -7.00
N PHE A 859 22.72 2.19 -6.10
CA PHE A 859 22.73 0.73 -5.95
C PHE A 859 22.33 0.35 -4.52
N SER A 860 21.05 0.05 -4.34
CA SER A 860 20.65 -1.09 -3.51
C SER A 860 20.90 -2.37 -4.31
N CYS A 861 21.31 -3.45 -3.64
CA CYS A 861 21.57 -4.81 -4.15
C CYS A 861 23.04 -5.09 -4.53
N LEU A 862 23.83 -5.52 -3.54
CA LEU A 862 24.93 -6.49 -3.68
C LEU A 862 25.45 -6.74 -2.26
N LEU A 863 25.12 -7.88 -1.65
CA LEU A 863 25.89 -8.53 -0.56
C LEU A 863 25.30 -9.93 -0.26
N GLU A 864 25.47 -10.84 -1.21
CA GLU A 864 25.88 -12.22 -0.95
C GLU A 864 26.98 -12.48 -1.98
N TYR A 865 28.23 -12.62 -1.54
CA TYR A 865 29.40 -13.30 -2.15
C TYR A 865 30.68 -12.68 -1.56
N ASP A 866 31.52 -13.53 -1.00
CA ASP A 866 32.76 -13.21 -0.28
C ASP A 866 33.96 -12.85 -1.20
N TYR A 867 34.86 -12.01 -0.65
CA TYR A 867 36.26 -11.66 -0.99
C TYR A 867 36.63 -10.90 -2.29
N LEU A 868 37.23 -9.72 -2.11
CA LEU A 868 38.40 -9.21 -2.85
C LEU A 868 39.15 -8.16 -1.99
N VAL A 869 40.41 -8.46 -1.63
CA VAL A 869 41.34 -7.59 -0.88
C VAL A 869 42.30 -6.92 -1.88
N PHE A 870 42.53 -5.62 -1.78
CA PHE A 870 43.61 -4.91 -2.49
C PHE A 870 44.66 -4.39 -1.49
N PRO A 871 45.97 -4.45 -1.81
CA PRO A 871 47.03 -3.97 -0.92
C PRO A 871 47.23 -2.44 -1.02
N ASP A 872 47.33 -1.81 0.14
CA ASP A 872 47.67 -0.40 0.34
C ASP A 872 49.10 -0.08 -0.12
N LYS A 873 49.26 0.96 -0.97
CA LYS A 873 50.34 1.99 -0.88
C LYS A 873 50.35 3.11 -1.94
N ASP A 874 49.59 3.03 -3.04
CA ASP A 874 49.77 4.00 -4.15
C ASP A 874 48.76 5.17 -4.23
N MET A 875 47.82 5.30 -3.29
CA MET A 875 46.77 6.33 -3.37
C MET A 875 47.21 7.74 -2.92
N TYR A 876 48.25 7.85 -2.08
CA TYR A 876 48.73 9.15 -1.57
C TYR A 876 49.57 9.93 -2.60
N ALA A 877 50.18 9.24 -3.58
CA ALA A 877 51.08 9.87 -4.55
C ALA A 877 50.35 10.61 -5.69
N LEU A 878 49.12 10.20 -6.03
CA LEU A 878 48.36 10.80 -7.15
C LEU A 878 47.63 12.09 -6.73
N GLN A 879 47.28 12.22 -5.45
CA GLN A 879 46.55 13.36 -4.91
C GLN A 879 47.41 14.64 -4.89
N LEU A 880 48.73 14.50 -4.74
CA LEU A 880 49.68 15.61 -4.75
C LEU A 880 50.00 16.13 -6.17
N ASP A 881 49.91 15.28 -7.19
CA ASP A 881 50.27 15.63 -8.57
C ASP A 881 49.13 16.38 -9.31
N ILE A 882 47.88 16.13 -8.91
CA ILE A 882 46.68 16.83 -9.40
C ILE A 882 46.57 18.22 -8.77
N ILE A 883 46.93 18.37 -7.49
CA ILE A 883 46.93 19.67 -6.80
C ILE A 883 48.03 20.58 -7.38
N LYS A 884 49.23 20.06 -7.67
CA LYS A 884 50.31 20.84 -8.30
C LYS A 884 49.98 21.32 -9.72
N LYS A 885 49.21 20.57 -10.51
CA LYS A 885 48.85 20.98 -11.87
C LYS A 885 47.67 21.95 -11.93
N ALA A 886 46.89 22.05 -10.87
CA ALA A 886 45.79 23.02 -10.75
C ALA A 886 46.28 24.44 -10.41
N GLU A 887 47.47 24.57 -9.82
CA GLU A 887 48.09 25.88 -9.53
C GLU A 887 48.72 26.54 -10.77
N ASP A 888 49.01 25.76 -11.83
CA ASP A 888 49.76 26.23 -13.01
C ASP A 888 48.89 26.64 -14.23
N SER A 889 47.56 26.52 -14.18
CA SER A 889 46.69 26.86 -15.33
C SER A 889 45.75 28.03 -15.06
N SER A 890 46.12 29.20 -15.57
CA SER A 890 45.33 30.44 -15.54
C SER A 890 44.21 30.46 -16.59
N ASN A 891 43.20 29.57 -16.49
CA ASN A 891 41.99 29.66 -17.32
C ASN A 891 40.73 29.28 -16.52
N GLN A 892 39.73 30.17 -16.60
CA GLN A 892 38.43 30.08 -15.94
C GLN A 892 37.65 28.81 -16.35
N PHE A 893 37.17 28.06 -15.36
CA PHE A 893 36.13 27.03 -15.52
C PHE A 893 34.84 27.45 -14.80
N PRO A 894 33.65 27.11 -15.32
CA PRO A 894 32.37 27.44 -14.71
C PRO A 894 32.13 26.64 -13.42
N GLU A 895 31.41 27.24 -12.48
CA GLU A 895 31.05 26.68 -11.17
C GLU A 895 30.39 25.30 -11.30
N PHE A 896 31.00 24.29 -10.66
CA PHE A 896 30.38 22.98 -10.47
C PHE A 896 29.74 22.89 -9.09
N PHE A 897 28.42 22.70 -9.06
CA PHE A 897 27.68 22.29 -7.86
C PHE A 897 28.02 20.82 -7.52
N LEU A 898 28.48 20.59 -6.30
CA LEU A 898 28.56 19.27 -5.67
C LEU A 898 27.33 19.11 -4.77
N GLU A 899 26.30 18.45 -5.28
CA GLU A 899 25.24 17.87 -4.43
C GLU A 899 25.73 16.53 -3.89
N SER A 900 25.90 16.44 -2.57
CA SER A 900 25.83 15.18 -1.83
C SER A 900 24.63 15.24 -0.88
N LEU A 901 23.87 14.15 -0.85
CA LEU A 901 22.80 13.92 0.11
C LEU A 901 23.38 13.85 1.53
N GLY A 902 22.93 14.76 2.40
CA GLY A 902 23.01 14.62 3.87
C GLY A 902 24.28 15.17 4.53
N ASN A 903 24.25 16.49 4.78
CA ASN A 903 25.03 17.33 5.73
C ASN A 903 25.90 18.38 5.04
N SER A 904 25.38 19.60 4.89
CA SER A 904 26.18 20.80 4.67
C SER A 904 26.29 21.60 5.96
N ILE A 905 27.48 21.52 6.57
CA ILE A 905 27.99 22.50 7.53
C ILE A 905 28.57 23.66 6.72
N LYS A 906 28.15 24.90 7.02
CA LYS A 906 28.84 26.12 6.59
C LYS A 906 30.25 26.13 7.19
N TYR A 907 31.28 26.26 6.36
CA TYR A 907 32.58 26.76 6.80
C TYR A 907 32.83 28.13 6.16
N ASP A 908 32.67 29.17 6.97
CA ASP A 908 33.48 30.39 6.84
C ASP A 908 34.93 30.00 7.15
N CYS A 909 35.86 30.54 6.38
CA CYS A 909 37.29 30.36 6.59
C CYS A 909 37.86 31.55 7.37
N PRO A 910 38.23 31.38 8.66
CA PRO A 910 39.36 32.08 9.22
C PRO A 910 40.54 31.12 9.32
N LEU A 911 41.66 31.57 8.75
CA LEU A 911 42.98 30.96 8.80
C LEU A 911 43.42 30.59 10.23
N HIS A 912 44.20 29.50 10.32
CA HIS A 912 45.11 29.05 11.40
C HIS A 912 44.62 28.03 12.45
N GLN A 913 45.00 26.76 12.21
CA GLN A 913 45.68 25.78 13.09
C GLN A 913 45.15 25.40 14.51
N PRO A 914 45.50 24.19 15.01
CA PRO A 914 44.50 23.28 15.58
C PRO A 914 44.64 23.04 17.09
N THR A 915 43.56 22.71 17.78
CA THR A 915 43.58 21.84 18.97
C THR A 915 42.26 21.08 19.14
N SER A 916 42.38 19.75 19.12
CA SER A 916 41.58 18.73 19.81
C SER A 916 40.06 18.91 19.95
N VAL A 917 39.29 18.19 19.12
CA VAL A 917 37.98 17.64 19.55
C VAL A 917 37.88 16.18 19.09
N ILE A 918 37.75 15.31 20.08
CA ILE A 918 37.53 13.86 19.98
C ILE A 918 36.12 13.62 19.43
N SER A 919 35.99 12.97 18.27
CA SER A 919 34.71 12.47 17.76
C SER A 919 34.61 10.96 17.97
N TRP A 920 33.61 10.55 18.76
CA TRP A 920 33.29 9.16 19.08
C TRP A 920 32.72 8.41 17.87
N PHE A 921 33.17 7.18 17.63
CA PHE A 921 32.59 6.27 16.62
C PHE A 921 31.68 5.23 17.31
N ASP A 922 30.44 5.11 16.85
CA ASP A 922 29.50 4.06 17.24
C ASP A 922 29.43 3.02 16.11
N ILE A 923 29.76 1.75 16.39
CA ILE A 923 29.77 0.66 15.40
C ILE A 923 28.65 -0.32 15.74
N ARG A 924 27.65 -0.44 14.87
CA ARG A 924 26.65 -1.52 14.90
C ARG A 924 27.02 -2.63 13.92
N LEU A 925 27.39 -3.79 14.44
CA LEU A 925 27.58 -5.01 13.64
C LEU A 925 26.32 -5.88 13.75
N CYS A 926 25.52 -5.89 12.69
CA CYS A 926 24.38 -6.80 12.54
C CYS A 926 24.77 -7.97 11.63
N GLY A 927 24.74 -9.20 12.15
CA GLY A 927 24.65 -10.41 11.32
C GLY A 927 25.93 -11.06 10.81
N SER A 928 27.13 -10.62 11.21
CA SER A 928 28.40 -11.21 10.72
C SER A 928 29.02 -12.21 11.70
N ARG A 929 29.47 -13.38 11.20
CA ARG A 929 30.38 -14.27 11.93
C ARG A 929 31.80 -13.69 11.87
N LEU A 930 32.33 -13.22 13.00
CA LEU A 930 33.73 -12.80 13.12
C LEU A 930 34.62 -14.03 13.33
N THR A 931 35.38 -14.43 12.30
CA THR A 931 36.40 -15.49 12.40
C THR A 931 37.84 -14.94 12.47
N TYR A 932 38.05 -13.63 12.37
CA TYR A 932 39.36 -13.00 12.53
C TYR A 932 39.23 -11.55 13.03
N LEU A 933 40.13 -11.11 13.91
CA LEU A 933 40.29 -9.72 14.34
C LEU A 933 41.54 -9.16 13.63
N PRO A 934 41.49 -7.96 13.01
CA PRO A 934 42.65 -7.39 12.34
C PRO A 934 43.80 -7.10 13.33
N ASP A 935 45.04 -7.26 12.88
CA ASP A 935 46.28 -7.23 13.69
C ASP A 935 46.54 -5.91 14.46
N ASN A 936 45.72 -4.89 14.20
CA ASN A 936 45.82 -3.55 14.78
C ASN A 936 44.85 -3.33 15.95
N LEU A 937 44.06 -4.36 16.29
CA LEU A 937 43.10 -4.37 17.39
C LEU A 937 43.58 -5.29 18.52
N TYR A 938 43.68 -4.79 19.74
CA TYR A 938 44.16 -5.57 20.89
C TYR A 938 43.41 -5.20 22.18
N LEU A 939 43.49 -6.08 23.19
CA LEU A 939 42.94 -5.83 24.52
C LEU A 939 44.06 -5.34 25.44
N ASN A 940 43.86 -4.23 26.15
CA ASN A 940 44.81 -3.79 27.17
C ASN A 940 44.71 -4.67 28.44
N SER A 941 45.59 -4.41 29.41
CA SER A 941 45.67 -5.15 30.68
C SER A 941 44.38 -5.16 31.51
N ASP A 942 43.48 -4.20 31.26
CA ASP A 942 42.19 -4.07 31.95
C ASP A 942 41.02 -4.73 31.17
N GLY A 943 41.32 -5.30 30.00
CA GLY A 943 40.37 -6.01 29.14
C GLY A 943 39.48 -5.09 28.30
N ARG A 944 39.98 -3.91 27.91
CA ARG A 944 39.30 -2.95 27.00
C ARG A 944 39.91 -3.00 25.59
N LEU A 945 39.08 -2.79 24.56
CA LEU A 945 39.45 -2.94 23.15
C LEU A 945 40.09 -1.65 22.61
N MET A 946 41.32 -1.77 22.09
CA MET A 946 42.18 -0.65 21.65
C MET A 946 42.49 -0.75 20.15
N TYR A 947 42.70 0.38 19.48
CA TYR A 947 43.10 0.45 18.06
C TYR A 947 44.38 1.27 17.87
N GLY A 948 45.39 0.69 17.20
CA GLY A 948 46.58 1.40 16.71
C GLY A 948 47.93 0.96 17.29
N LYS A 949 48.98 1.04 16.45
CA LYS A 949 50.40 1.02 16.84
C LYS A 949 51.00 2.36 16.41
N ASP A 950 51.97 2.88 17.16
CA ASP A 950 52.73 4.05 16.73
C ASP A 950 53.66 3.73 15.54
N GLU A 951 54.29 4.74 14.96
CA GLU A 951 55.17 4.61 13.78
C GLU A 951 56.41 3.72 14.03
N GLN A 952 56.67 3.33 15.28
CA GLN A 952 57.76 2.44 15.67
C GLN A 952 57.27 1.02 16.02
N GLY A 953 55.98 0.74 15.86
CA GLY A 953 55.38 -0.57 16.06
C GLY A 953 55.06 -0.92 17.51
N HIS A 954 55.14 0.05 18.44
CA HIS A 954 54.70 -0.12 19.81
C HIS A 954 53.20 0.18 19.96
N LEU A 955 52.57 -0.50 20.91
CA LEU A 955 51.13 -0.38 21.17
C LEU A 955 50.81 1.02 21.71
N ASP A 956 50.06 1.82 20.96
CA ASP A 956 49.65 3.19 21.36
C ASP A 956 48.37 3.10 22.21
N ASN A 957 48.43 3.55 23.46
CA ASN A 957 47.32 3.51 24.42
C ASN A 957 46.34 4.69 24.28
N LYS A 958 46.45 5.52 23.24
CA LYS A 958 45.70 6.79 23.14
C LYS A 958 44.26 6.71 22.61
N HIS A 959 43.83 5.58 22.05
CA HIS A 959 42.51 5.46 21.41
C HIS A 959 41.69 4.32 22.03
N GLU A 960 40.95 4.65 23.09
CA GLU A 960 40.03 3.74 23.76
C GLU A 960 38.67 3.72 23.05
N MET A 961 38.20 2.55 22.62
CA MET A 961 36.85 2.40 22.05
C MET A 961 35.87 1.92 23.12
N ILE A 962 34.78 2.67 23.34
CA ILE A 962 33.67 2.26 24.22
C ILE A 962 32.60 1.56 23.36
N ILE A 963 32.32 0.28 23.64
CA ILE A 963 31.28 -0.51 22.96
C ILE A 963 30.08 -0.64 23.91
N GLN A 964 28.91 -0.12 23.54
CA GLN A 964 27.74 -0.10 24.43
C GLN A 964 26.75 -1.28 24.24
N THR A 965 26.76 -2.03 23.14
CA THR A 965 25.87 -3.23 23.00
C THR A 965 26.35 -4.20 21.92
N ILE A 966 26.29 -5.51 22.20
CA ILE A 966 26.42 -6.59 21.20
C ILE A 966 25.21 -7.51 21.32
N THR A 967 24.46 -7.75 20.24
CA THR A 967 23.36 -8.73 20.18
C THR A 967 23.63 -9.75 19.07
N GLY A 968 23.85 -11.02 19.44
CA GLY A 968 23.95 -12.14 18.50
C GLY A 968 24.07 -13.51 19.19
N THR A 969 23.43 -14.52 18.64
CA THR A 969 23.47 -15.93 19.10
C THR A 969 24.73 -16.66 18.62
N PHE A 970 25.49 -17.27 19.54
CA PHE A 970 26.63 -18.13 19.22
C PHE A 970 26.21 -19.60 19.17
N GLU A 971 26.16 -20.21 17.97
CA GLU A 971 26.08 -21.67 17.81
C GLU A 971 27.41 -22.26 17.31
N LYS A 972 27.78 -23.38 17.94
CA LYS A 972 29.05 -24.13 17.87
C LYS A 972 29.35 -24.69 16.47
N ARG A 973 30.59 -24.52 16.01
CA ARG A 973 31.39 -25.61 15.40
C ARG A 973 32.89 -25.34 15.64
N LEU A 974 33.50 -26.18 16.46
CA LEU A 974 34.94 -26.17 16.75
C LEU A 974 35.70 -26.76 15.55
N VAL A 975 36.62 -25.98 15.00
CA VAL A 975 37.89 -26.53 14.48
C VAL A 975 38.93 -26.04 15.48
N VAL A 976 39.53 -26.98 16.21
CA VAL A 976 40.50 -26.72 17.28
C VAL A 976 41.77 -26.15 16.62
N SER A 977 42.11 -24.89 16.90
CA SER A 977 43.50 -24.44 16.79
C SER A 977 44.19 -24.72 18.12
N GLU A 978 45.39 -25.30 18.07
CA GLU A 978 46.16 -25.75 19.24
C GLU A 978 46.79 -24.60 20.05
N ASN A 979 46.35 -23.35 19.85
CA ASN A 979 46.92 -22.22 20.55
C ASN A 979 46.21 -21.94 21.88
N THR A 980 46.85 -22.36 22.98
CA THR A 980 46.38 -22.23 24.37
C THR A 980 46.08 -20.79 24.80
N GLU A 981 46.67 -19.79 24.14
CA GLU A 981 46.52 -18.37 24.49
C GLU A 981 45.17 -17.79 24.03
N ASP A 982 44.70 -18.18 22.84
CA ASP A 982 43.41 -17.77 22.30
C ASP A 982 42.24 -18.42 23.05
N LEU A 983 42.44 -19.65 23.53
CA LEU A 983 41.46 -20.37 24.35
C LEU A 983 41.25 -19.68 25.72
N ASN A 984 42.31 -19.11 26.29
CA ASN A 984 42.25 -18.38 27.55
C ASN A 984 41.59 -17.00 27.38
N LYS A 985 41.87 -16.28 26.28
CA LYS A 985 41.15 -15.05 25.91
C LYS A 985 39.64 -15.30 25.71
N TYR A 986 39.28 -16.39 25.05
CA TYR A 986 37.88 -16.77 24.84
C TYR A 986 37.15 -17.12 26.15
N ARG A 987 37.81 -17.83 27.06
CA ARG A 987 37.26 -18.15 28.40
C ARG A 987 37.06 -16.90 29.26
N LEU A 988 37.94 -15.90 29.13
CA LEU A 988 37.83 -14.64 29.87
C LEU A 988 36.66 -13.79 29.36
N LEU A 989 36.44 -13.73 28.05
CA LEU A 989 35.30 -13.03 27.42
C LEU A 989 33.95 -13.65 27.81
N ARG A 990 33.84 -14.98 27.83
CA ARG A 990 32.60 -15.68 28.23
C ARG A 990 32.23 -15.54 29.71
N LYS A 991 33.16 -15.11 30.56
CA LYS A 991 32.92 -14.92 32.01
C LYS A 991 32.45 -13.50 32.35
N LYS A 992 32.60 -12.55 31.42
CA LYS A 992 32.24 -11.12 31.56
C LYS A 992 30.90 -10.76 30.87
N PHE A 993 30.45 -11.55 29.89
CA PHE A 993 29.12 -11.52 29.28
C PHE A 993 28.24 -12.60 29.90
#